data_AF-A0A8S2WW25-F1
#
_entry.id   AF-A0A8S2WW25-F1
#
_cell.length_a   1.000
_cell.length_b   1.000
_cell.length_c   1.000
_cell.angle_alpha   90.00
_cell.angle_beta   90.00
_cell.angle_gamma   90.00
#
_symmetry.space_group_name_H-M   'P 1'
#
loop_
_entity.id
_entity.type
_entity.pdbx_description
1 polymer ?
#
loop_
_entity_poly.entity_id
_entity_poly.type
_entity_poly.pdbx_seq_one_letter_code
_entity_poly.pdbx_strand_id
1 'polypeptide(L)'
;MLFTAVISFFSYLFPTALSSGFISNLCLKYGESILVSIRCCERLTEKLQKAKCDVEFLRCCLIYNLMPNFINIRLWKPGVRRSEQYKSFQRNCLIRELECRQKQARKLEKQVSAILIELEKHLSSIDYLNVKKFCHDSASRIHTKVMKTHQKKLEELNRGPIGQNYEEMKLKLIHNISSYTLSKVEERLLCRGWDFCIENKISNFLDFETDLELNAMKIQSHCHQTVFSSICRKIHNASQQLMHTSKHKKISNLSDEELAALKSLKSNNNIVICKADKGNCIVILDKEAYMEKAEDVLKGKQFEPLRNDKFHRKREEKLNKYIFSLFKQGVIDNKLRYQLQSTYSSLSVFYGLPKAHKTGYPIRPIISNIGSYQYKLSKYLAKAIRDARPQAESYIKDSFEFVKRIKEIVLDTQQKTYIMCSLDVESLYTNVPVEEAIEITLNYIYKPKKIIDAPFDKEQMRILLNLSIRDAPFRFQNKIYKQIDGVAMGNPLAPIIADLWMQKIEEKLNRYTTNKPMIWLRYVDDIFCVFTISKEKIFEFHTRINKWHKNLHFTLKLESDNSIAFLDVLVTQEQDKLNTSLYRKPTHTGLYMLWDSTQNRRYKLGLIKTLVIRIYRICSSKEIVTQELHLLRTTLTNNGYLPHIIKR
;
A
#
# COMPACT_ATOMS: atom_id res chain seq x y z
N MET A 1 11.76 -16.73 58.77
CA MET A 1 10.63 -16.03 59.42
C MET A 1 10.39 -14.62 58.88
N LEU A 2 11.43 -13.81 58.58
CA LEU A 2 11.26 -12.48 57.99
C LEU A 2 10.78 -12.47 56.53
N PHE A 3 11.20 -13.44 55.70
CA PHE A 3 10.79 -13.51 54.28
C PHE A 3 9.31 -13.88 54.10
N THR A 4 8.78 -14.76 54.95
CA THR A 4 7.36 -15.13 55.00
C THR A 4 6.50 -14.01 55.59
N ALA A 5 7.01 -13.25 56.56
CA ALA A 5 6.34 -12.06 57.09
C ALA A 5 6.29 -10.91 56.07
N VAL A 6 7.34 -10.72 55.26
CA VAL A 6 7.38 -9.70 54.19
C VAL A 6 6.46 -10.09 53.03
N ILE A 7 6.40 -11.36 52.62
CA ILE A 7 5.44 -11.83 51.60
C ILE A 7 3.99 -11.74 52.12
N SER A 8 3.76 -12.04 53.40
CA SER A 8 2.47 -11.81 54.09
C SER A 8 2.09 -10.32 54.11
N PHE A 9 3.04 -9.42 54.41
CA PHE A 9 2.81 -7.98 54.44
C PHE A 9 2.56 -7.38 53.04
N PHE A 10 3.28 -7.84 52.01
CA PHE A 10 3.06 -7.42 50.62
C PHE A 10 1.80 -8.01 49.99
N SER A 11 1.38 -9.21 50.39
CA SER A 11 0.06 -9.77 50.02
C SER A 11 -1.11 -9.10 50.75
N TYR A 12 -0.86 -8.47 51.90
CA TYR A 12 -1.82 -7.60 52.60
C TYR A 12 -1.95 -6.22 51.95
N LEU A 13 -0.85 -5.66 51.43
CA LEU A 13 -0.82 -4.37 50.72
C LEU A 13 -1.25 -4.48 49.24
N PHE A 14 -1.00 -5.62 48.60
CA PHE A 14 -1.43 -5.93 47.24
C PHE A 14 -2.12 -7.31 47.21
N PRO A 15 -3.40 -7.38 47.63
CA PRO A 15 -4.17 -8.60 47.43
C PRO A 15 -4.23 -8.89 45.93
N THR A 16 -3.88 -10.10 45.52
CA THR A 16 -4.42 -10.63 44.27
C THR A 16 -5.94 -10.46 44.36
N ALA A 17 -6.56 -9.88 43.33
CA ALA A 17 -7.96 -9.41 43.31
C ALA A 17 -9.02 -10.55 43.39
N LEU A 18 -8.64 -11.71 43.93
CA LEU A 18 -9.36 -12.97 43.93
C LEU A 18 -9.43 -13.67 45.29
N SER A 19 -8.98 -13.06 46.40
CA SER A 19 -9.33 -13.61 47.71
C SER A 19 -10.72 -13.12 48.12
N SER A 20 -11.58 -14.05 48.55
CA SER A 20 -12.85 -13.75 49.24
C SER A 20 -12.68 -12.77 50.41
N GLY A 21 -11.44 -12.63 50.91
CA GLY A 21 -11.02 -11.64 51.91
C GLY A 21 -10.98 -10.18 51.42
N PHE A 22 -10.74 -9.87 50.14
CA PHE A 22 -10.61 -8.47 49.69
C PHE A 22 -11.90 -7.66 49.90
N ILE A 23 -13.03 -8.23 49.48
CA ILE A 23 -14.35 -7.60 49.59
C ILE A 23 -14.82 -7.58 51.05
N SER A 24 -14.48 -8.61 51.82
CA SER A 24 -14.74 -8.69 53.27
C SER A 24 -13.96 -7.61 54.05
N ASN A 25 -12.69 -7.41 53.72
CA ASN A 25 -11.82 -6.41 54.35
C ASN A 25 -12.26 -4.97 54.03
N LEU A 26 -12.73 -4.71 52.81
CA LEU A 26 -13.31 -3.41 52.45
C LEU A 26 -14.62 -3.15 53.20
N CYS A 27 -15.44 -4.18 53.42
CA CYS A 27 -16.66 -4.08 54.23
C CYS A 27 -16.34 -3.69 55.68
N LEU A 28 -15.34 -4.34 56.29
CA LEU A 28 -14.92 -4.04 57.65
C LEU A 28 -14.35 -2.61 57.80
N LYS A 29 -13.67 -2.11 56.76
CA LYS A 29 -12.98 -0.82 56.80
C LYS A 29 -13.87 0.40 56.47
N TYR A 30 -14.86 0.21 55.61
CA TYR A 30 -15.65 1.32 55.04
C TYR A 30 -17.17 1.16 55.21
N GLY A 31 -17.63 0.03 55.77
CA GLY A 31 -19.04 -0.26 56.00
C GLY A 31 -19.80 -0.77 54.76
N GLU A 32 -21.05 -1.20 54.98
CA GLU A 32 -21.89 -1.84 53.96
C GLU A 32 -22.30 -0.91 52.82
N SER A 33 -22.46 0.39 53.07
CA SER A 33 -22.89 1.37 52.05
C SER A 33 -21.87 1.51 50.91
N ILE A 34 -20.58 1.52 51.24
CA ILE A 34 -19.48 1.59 50.28
C ILE A 34 -19.34 0.25 49.55
N LEU A 35 -19.57 -0.87 50.23
CA LEU A 35 -19.61 -2.19 49.61
C LEU A 35 -20.70 -2.31 48.54
N VAL A 36 -21.91 -1.84 48.84
CA VAL A 36 -23.04 -1.80 47.89
C VAL A 36 -22.66 -0.97 46.67
N SER A 37 -22.00 0.17 46.86
CA SER A 37 -21.52 1.05 45.79
C SER A 37 -20.46 0.37 44.92
N ILE A 38 -19.50 -0.36 45.52
CA ILE A 38 -18.50 -1.15 44.80
C ILE A 38 -19.15 -2.28 43.99
N ARG A 39 -20.08 -3.03 44.57
CA ARG A 39 -20.82 -4.10 43.88
C ARG A 39 -21.73 -3.55 42.77
N CYS A 40 -22.32 -2.38 42.98
CA CYS A 40 -23.06 -1.68 41.94
C CYS A 40 -22.13 -1.30 40.78
N CYS A 41 -20.95 -0.74 41.08
CA CYS A 41 -19.93 -0.40 40.11
C CYS A 41 -19.47 -1.63 39.30
N GLU A 42 -19.20 -2.76 39.96
CA GLU A 42 -18.86 -4.04 39.31
C GLU A 42 -19.94 -4.45 38.29
N ARG A 43 -21.20 -4.55 38.73
CA ARG A 43 -22.32 -4.96 37.85
C ARG A 43 -22.53 -3.99 36.68
N LEU A 44 -22.39 -2.68 36.92
CA LEU A 44 -22.52 -1.67 35.87
C LEU A 44 -21.36 -1.73 34.88
N THR A 45 -20.15 -2.01 35.36
CA THR A 45 -18.95 -2.20 34.54
C THR A 45 -19.09 -3.44 33.65
N GLU A 46 -19.62 -4.55 34.18
CA GLU A 46 -19.94 -5.74 33.40
C GLU A 46 -21.00 -5.48 32.33
N LYS A 47 -22.08 -4.77 32.67
CA LYS A 47 -23.13 -4.36 31.72
C LYS A 47 -22.57 -3.43 30.63
N LEU A 48 -21.72 -2.48 31.00
CA LEU A 48 -21.03 -1.58 30.07
C LEU A 48 -20.17 -2.37 29.10
N GLN A 49 -19.36 -3.30 29.62
CA GLN A 49 -18.46 -4.10 28.80
C GLN A 49 -19.22 -4.99 27.81
N LYS A 50 -20.32 -5.61 28.26
CA LYS A 50 -21.23 -6.35 27.37
C LYS A 50 -21.81 -5.45 26.29
N ALA A 51 -22.32 -4.26 26.65
CA ALA A 51 -22.88 -3.32 25.68
C ALA A 51 -21.83 -2.87 24.64
N LYS A 52 -20.57 -2.65 25.04
CA LYS A 52 -19.45 -2.38 24.12
C LYS A 52 -19.21 -3.55 23.16
N CYS A 53 -19.22 -4.79 23.64
CA CYS A 53 -19.11 -5.98 22.80
C CYS A 53 -20.31 -6.17 21.85
N ASP A 54 -21.52 -5.84 22.28
CA ASP A 54 -22.75 -5.89 21.46
C ASP A 54 -22.68 -4.86 20.32
N VAL A 55 -22.21 -3.64 20.61
CA VAL A 55 -21.96 -2.61 19.59
C VAL A 55 -20.97 -3.12 18.53
N GLU A 56 -19.88 -3.75 18.97
CA GLU A 56 -18.88 -4.31 18.06
C GLU A 56 -19.45 -5.42 17.17
N PHE A 57 -20.25 -6.33 17.74
CA PHE A 57 -20.90 -7.39 16.98
C PHE A 57 -21.85 -6.83 15.90
N LEU A 58 -22.71 -5.88 16.25
CA LEU A 58 -23.64 -5.26 15.32
C LEU A 58 -22.92 -4.48 14.22
N ARG A 59 -21.80 -3.83 14.57
CA ARG A 59 -20.92 -3.16 13.62
C ARG A 59 -20.33 -4.14 12.61
N CYS A 60 -19.77 -5.26 13.07
CA CYS A 60 -19.29 -6.33 12.19
C CYS A 60 -20.41 -6.84 11.27
N CYS A 61 -21.61 -7.08 11.79
CA CYS A 61 -22.76 -7.47 10.95
C CYS A 61 -23.05 -6.46 9.83
N LEU A 62 -22.95 -5.15 10.10
CA LEU A 62 -23.17 -4.11 9.09
C LEU A 62 -22.07 -4.02 8.04
N ILE A 63 -20.81 -4.17 8.45
CA ILE A 63 -19.62 -4.15 7.59
C ILE A 63 -19.65 -5.35 6.63
N TYR A 64 -19.83 -6.56 7.17
CA TYR A 64 -19.87 -7.80 6.39
C TYR A 64 -21.23 -8.05 5.72
N ASN A 65 -22.21 -7.19 5.97
CA ASN A 65 -23.59 -7.32 5.49
C ASN A 65 -24.23 -8.67 5.87
N LEU A 66 -24.01 -9.10 7.11
CA LEU A 66 -24.57 -10.28 7.73
C LEU A 66 -25.81 -9.90 8.54
N MET A 67 -26.90 -10.66 8.40
CA MET A 67 -28.17 -10.37 9.07
C MET A 67 -28.38 -11.33 10.25
N PRO A 68 -28.27 -10.86 11.51
CA PRO A 68 -28.59 -11.66 12.68
C PRO A 68 -30.02 -12.21 12.68
N ASN A 69 -30.22 -13.36 13.31
CA ASN A 69 -31.51 -14.04 13.35
C ASN A 69 -32.65 -13.20 13.95
N PHE A 70 -32.35 -12.31 14.90
CA PHE A 70 -33.37 -11.46 15.53
C PHE A 70 -33.94 -10.38 14.60
N ILE A 71 -33.30 -10.09 13.46
CA ILE A 71 -33.81 -9.17 12.43
C ILE A 71 -34.64 -9.89 11.37
N ASN A 72 -34.58 -11.23 11.33
CA ASN A 72 -35.30 -12.01 10.34
C ASN A 72 -36.78 -12.13 10.71
N ILE A 73 -37.63 -11.38 9.99
CA ILE A 73 -39.08 -11.46 10.13
C ILE A 73 -39.63 -12.60 9.24
N ARG A 74 -40.61 -13.35 9.74
CA ARG A 74 -41.35 -14.32 8.93
C ARG A 74 -42.25 -13.55 7.96
N LEU A 75 -42.03 -13.73 6.66
CA LEU A 75 -42.84 -13.13 5.61
C LEU A 75 -43.76 -14.18 5.01
N TRP A 76 -44.94 -13.76 4.54
CA TRP A 76 -45.94 -14.64 3.93
C TRP A 76 -45.48 -15.27 2.61
N LYS A 77 -44.55 -14.62 1.88
CA LYS A 77 -43.95 -15.13 0.63
C LYS A 77 -42.42 -15.20 0.71
N PRO A 78 -41.79 -16.36 0.47
CA PRO A 78 -40.33 -16.51 0.49
C PRO A 78 -39.59 -15.63 -0.54
N GLY A 79 -40.19 -15.38 -1.71
CA GLY A 79 -39.61 -14.55 -2.76
C GLY A 79 -39.35 -13.10 -2.34
N VAL A 80 -40.17 -12.55 -1.43
CA VAL A 80 -40.03 -11.18 -0.91
C VAL A 80 -38.73 -11.01 -0.12
N ARG A 81 -38.18 -12.10 0.45
CA ARG A 81 -36.89 -12.07 1.15
C ARG A 81 -35.71 -11.71 0.24
N ARG A 82 -35.84 -11.93 -1.08
CA ARG A 82 -34.78 -11.61 -2.05
C ARG A 82 -34.86 -10.16 -2.55
N SER A 83 -35.99 -9.49 -2.31
CA SER A 83 -36.22 -8.10 -2.73
C SER A 83 -35.22 -7.13 -2.10
N GLU A 84 -34.91 -6.04 -2.80
CA GLU A 84 -34.04 -4.99 -2.26
C GLU A 84 -34.72 -4.25 -1.11
N GLN A 85 -36.04 -4.08 -1.16
CA GLN A 85 -36.83 -3.43 -0.12
C GLN A 85 -36.68 -4.16 1.22
N TYR A 86 -36.81 -5.49 1.22
CA TYR A 86 -36.65 -6.28 2.44
C TYR A 86 -35.21 -6.21 2.98
N LYS A 87 -34.20 -6.33 2.11
CA LYS A 87 -32.79 -6.20 2.52
C LYS A 87 -32.48 -4.82 3.11
N SER A 88 -33.04 -3.77 2.51
CA SER A 88 -32.90 -2.38 3.00
C SER A 88 -33.58 -2.20 4.35
N PHE A 89 -34.79 -2.75 4.52
CA PHE A 89 -35.48 -2.77 5.82
C PHE A 89 -34.65 -3.47 6.90
N GLN A 90 -34.13 -4.67 6.63
CA GLN A 90 -33.30 -5.41 7.58
C GLN A 90 -32.06 -4.60 7.99
N ARG A 91 -31.41 -3.96 7.01
CA ARG A 91 -30.25 -3.10 7.25
C ARG A 91 -30.60 -1.89 8.14
N ASN A 92 -31.75 -1.26 7.91
CA ASN A 92 -32.21 -0.13 8.74
C ASN A 92 -32.52 -0.55 10.17
N CYS A 93 -33.15 -1.71 10.38
CA CYS A 93 -33.37 -2.27 11.72
C CYS A 93 -32.06 -2.51 12.45
N LEU A 94 -31.05 -3.08 11.76
CA LEU A 94 -29.73 -3.30 12.33
C LEU A 94 -29.01 -2.00 12.71
N ILE A 95 -29.12 -0.95 11.88
CA ILE A 95 -28.59 0.38 12.18
C ILE A 95 -29.25 0.96 13.43
N ARG A 96 -30.58 0.87 13.54
CA ARG A 96 -31.30 1.36 14.73
C ARG A 96 -30.92 0.63 16.01
N GLU A 97 -30.75 -0.70 15.94
CA GLU A 97 -30.28 -1.48 17.10
C GLU A 97 -28.87 -1.07 17.51
N LEU A 98 -27.97 -0.86 16.55
CA LEU A 98 -26.62 -0.34 16.83
C LEU A 98 -26.68 1.01 17.55
N GLU A 99 -27.50 1.95 17.07
CA GLU A 99 -27.66 3.27 17.71
C GLU A 99 -28.23 3.15 19.14
N CYS A 100 -29.18 2.24 19.35
CA CYS A 100 -29.73 1.96 20.67
C CYS A 100 -28.65 1.45 21.64
N ARG A 101 -27.85 0.47 21.23
CA ARG A 101 -26.74 -0.08 22.04
C ARG A 101 -25.64 0.93 22.31
N GLN A 102 -25.31 1.78 21.34
CA GLN A 102 -24.37 2.89 21.55
C GLN A 102 -24.87 3.89 22.59
N LYS A 103 -26.16 4.28 22.54
CA LYS A 103 -26.76 5.15 23.57
C LYS A 103 -26.74 4.49 24.94
N GLN A 104 -27.04 3.19 25.02
CA GLN A 104 -26.98 2.41 26.25
C GLN A 104 -25.56 2.40 26.84
N ALA A 105 -24.54 2.13 26.02
CA ALA A 105 -23.14 2.11 26.46
C ALA A 105 -22.71 3.48 27.01
N ARG A 106 -23.05 4.59 26.34
CA ARG A 106 -22.76 5.95 26.82
C ARG A 106 -23.45 6.26 28.15
N LYS A 107 -24.70 5.82 28.32
CA LYS A 107 -25.43 6.01 29.59
C LYS A 107 -24.74 5.25 30.73
N LEU A 108 -24.37 3.99 30.50
CA LEU A 108 -23.66 3.16 31.48
C LEU A 108 -22.28 3.72 31.81
N GLU A 109 -21.55 4.25 30.84
CA GLU A 109 -20.23 4.86 31.05
C GLU A 109 -20.31 6.11 31.95
N LYS A 110 -21.34 6.94 31.77
CA LYS A 110 -21.63 8.06 32.68
C LYS A 110 -21.98 7.60 34.10
N GLN A 111 -22.74 6.51 34.24
CA GLN A 111 -23.09 5.96 35.56
C GLN A 111 -21.88 5.37 36.28
N VAL A 112 -21.03 4.61 35.56
CA VAL A 112 -19.80 4.05 36.12
C VAL A 112 -18.83 5.16 36.54
N SER A 113 -18.63 6.18 35.70
CA SER A 113 -17.76 7.31 36.05
C SER A 113 -18.27 8.11 37.25
N ALA A 114 -19.58 8.34 37.36
CA ALA A 114 -20.16 9.00 38.54
C ALA A 114 -19.88 8.23 39.84
N ILE A 115 -20.11 6.91 39.85
CA ILE A 115 -19.85 6.07 41.03
C ILE A 115 -18.35 6.01 41.35
N LEU A 116 -17.48 5.95 40.35
CA LEU A 116 -16.03 5.95 40.57
C LEU A 116 -15.53 7.28 41.18
N ILE A 117 -16.11 8.42 40.79
CA ILE A 117 -15.80 9.73 41.39
C ILE A 117 -16.29 9.78 42.84
N GLU A 118 -17.46 9.21 43.13
CA GLU A 118 -17.99 9.13 44.49
C GLU A 118 -17.12 8.24 45.38
N LEU A 119 -16.73 7.06 44.89
CA LEU A 119 -15.86 6.14 45.60
C LEU A 119 -14.45 6.73 45.86
N GLU A 120 -13.93 7.55 44.96
CA GLU A 120 -12.64 8.23 45.14
C GLU A 120 -12.64 9.19 46.33
N LYS A 121 -13.79 9.78 46.68
CA LYS A 121 -13.91 10.69 47.84
C LYS A 121 -13.89 9.95 49.18
N HIS A 122 -14.25 8.67 49.19
CA HIS A 122 -14.45 7.90 50.41
C HIS A 122 -13.38 6.83 50.66
N LEU A 123 -12.64 6.44 49.62
CA LEU A 123 -11.61 5.41 49.70
C LEU A 123 -10.20 6.01 49.79
N SER A 124 -9.30 5.31 50.47
CA SER A 124 -7.87 5.60 50.35
C SER A 124 -7.38 5.38 48.91
N SER A 125 -6.33 6.09 48.49
CA SER A 125 -5.79 5.96 47.12
C SER A 125 -5.43 4.52 46.75
N ILE A 126 -4.93 3.72 47.70
CA ILE A 126 -4.56 2.32 47.49
C ILE A 126 -5.82 1.45 47.31
N ASP A 127 -6.81 1.62 48.18
CA ASP A 127 -8.06 0.86 48.10
C ASP A 127 -8.86 1.20 46.84
N TYR A 128 -8.85 2.48 46.43
CA TYR A 128 -9.44 2.94 45.20
C TYR A 128 -8.79 2.30 43.96
N LEU A 129 -7.45 2.21 43.92
CA LEU A 129 -6.73 1.51 42.84
C LEU A 129 -7.07 0.02 42.82
N ASN A 130 -7.18 -0.62 43.98
CA ASN A 130 -7.57 -2.03 44.08
C ASN A 130 -9.01 -2.26 43.61
N VAL A 131 -9.95 -1.36 43.93
CA VAL A 131 -11.34 -1.42 43.44
C VAL A 131 -11.39 -1.22 41.92
N LYS A 132 -10.61 -0.30 41.35
CA LYS A 132 -10.48 -0.13 39.89
C LYS A 132 -9.96 -1.40 39.23
N LYS A 133 -8.91 -2.00 39.80
CA LYS A 133 -8.34 -3.26 39.30
C LYS A 133 -9.37 -4.39 39.35
N PHE A 134 -10.10 -4.53 40.46
CA PHE A 134 -11.17 -5.51 40.59
C PHE A 134 -12.28 -5.35 39.53
N CYS A 135 -12.75 -4.11 39.31
CA CYS A 135 -13.75 -3.83 38.28
C CYS A 135 -13.20 -4.13 36.87
N HIS A 136 -11.95 -3.78 36.60
CA HIS A 136 -11.27 -4.08 35.35
C HIS A 136 -11.15 -5.58 35.10
N ASP A 137 -10.75 -6.36 36.11
CA ASP A 137 -10.64 -7.82 36.02
C ASP A 137 -12.00 -8.48 35.78
N SER A 138 -13.08 -7.97 36.40
CA SER A 138 -14.44 -8.43 36.10
C SER A 138 -14.88 -8.09 34.66
N ALA A 139 -14.62 -6.86 34.21
CA ALA A 139 -14.86 -6.47 32.82
C ALA A 139 -14.11 -7.37 31.84
N SER A 140 -12.83 -7.66 32.09
CA SER A 140 -11.99 -8.51 31.22
C SER A 140 -12.53 -9.94 31.08
N ARG A 141 -13.05 -10.51 32.18
CA ARG A 141 -13.72 -11.82 32.17
C ARG A 141 -14.99 -11.80 31.31
N ILE A 142 -15.85 -10.79 31.47
CA ILE A 142 -17.06 -10.64 30.66
C ILE A 142 -16.73 -10.40 29.20
N HIS A 143 -15.75 -9.54 28.90
CA HIS A 143 -15.28 -9.28 27.55
C HIS A 143 -14.93 -10.58 26.82
N THR A 144 -14.07 -11.40 27.44
CA THR A 144 -13.60 -12.67 26.85
C THR A 144 -14.76 -13.63 26.58
N LYS A 145 -15.68 -13.79 27.55
CA LYS A 145 -16.85 -14.66 27.42
C LYS A 145 -17.79 -14.21 26.31
N VAL A 146 -18.12 -12.92 26.26
CA VAL A 146 -19.05 -12.36 25.27
C VAL A 146 -18.43 -12.38 23.88
N MET A 147 -17.17 -12.00 23.72
CA MET A 147 -16.48 -12.00 22.43
C MET A 147 -16.39 -13.40 21.81
N LYS A 148 -16.08 -14.44 22.61
CA LYS A 148 -16.10 -15.83 22.13
C LYS A 148 -17.48 -16.25 21.60
N THR A 149 -18.54 -15.80 22.25
CA THR A 149 -19.93 -16.05 21.82
C THR A 149 -20.26 -15.29 20.53
N HIS A 150 -19.85 -14.02 20.44
CA HIS A 150 -20.09 -13.18 19.26
C HIS A 150 -19.33 -13.69 18.04
N GLN A 151 -18.08 -14.11 18.21
CA GLN A 151 -17.28 -14.71 17.16
C GLN A 151 -17.96 -15.96 16.58
N LYS A 152 -18.39 -16.89 17.44
CA LYS A 152 -19.11 -18.10 17.00
C LYS A 152 -20.38 -17.74 16.20
N LYS A 153 -21.17 -16.78 16.69
CA LYS A 153 -22.37 -16.30 15.98
C LYS A 153 -22.06 -15.69 14.62
N LEU A 154 -20.99 -14.90 14.51
CA LEU A 154 -20.58 -14.30 13.24
C LEU A 154 -20.12 -15.37 12.24
N GLU A 155 -19.37 -16.36 12.71
CA GLU A 155 -18.88 -17.47 11.88
C GLU A 155 -20.03 -18.36 11.39
N GLU A 156 -21.03 -18.62 12.24
CA GLU A 156 -22.27 -19.32 11.86
C GLU A 156 -23.06 -18.54 10.80
N LEU A 157 -23.22 -17.22 10.98
CA LEU A 157 -23.90 -16.34 10.01
C LEU A 157 -23.15 -16.28 8.67
N ASN A 158 -21.81 -16.26 8.71
CA ASN A 158 -20.97 -16.22 7.52
C ASN A 158 -20.83 -17.59 6.83
N ARG A 159 -21.03 -18.68 7.57
CA ARG A 159 -20.68 -20.07 7.17
C ARG A 159 -19.17 -20.21 6.93
N GLY A 160 -18.37 -19.65 7.83
CA GLY A 160 -16.91 -19.66 7.75
C GLY A 160 -16.27 -18.56 8.61
N PRO A 161 -14.92 -18.54 8.69
CA PRO A 161 -14.18 -17.55 9.47
C PRO A 161 -14.47 -16.13 9.00
N ILE A 162 -14.45 -15.17 9.93
CA ILE A 162 -14.71 -13.75 9.65
C ILE A 162 -13.53 -12.91 10.11
N GLY A 163 -13.26 -11.81 9.40
CA GLY A 163 -12.12 -10.96 9.71
C GLY A 163 -10.82 -11.41 9.08
N GLN A 164 -9.80 -10.58 9.24
CA GLN A 164 -8.45 -10.87 8.80
C GLN A 164 -7.80 -11.89 9.74
N ASN A 165 -7.03 -12.83 9.19
CA ASN A 165 -6.18 -13.70 10.01
C ASN A 165 -4.92 -12.94 10.48
N TYR A 166 -5.12 -12.11 11.50
CA TYR A 166 -4.09 -11.23 12.06
C TYR A 166 -2.83 -11.99 12.50
N GLU A 167 -2.98 -13.10 13.23
CA GLU A 167 -1.85 -13.82 13.83
C GLU A 167 -0.89 -14.39 12.78
N GLU A 168 -1.43 -14.88 11.65
CA GLU A 168 -0.62 -15.40 10.55
C GLU A 168 0.06 -14.25 9.76
N MET A 169 -0.64 -13.13 9.60
CA MET A 169 -0.19 -12.04 8.72
C MET A 169 0.79 -11.09 9.41
N LYS A 170 0.72 -10.91 10.74
CA LYS A 170 1.51 -9.91 11.47
C LYS A 170 3.01 -10.05 11.25
N LEU A 171 3.52 -11.28 11.29
CA LEU A 171 4.96 -11.58 11.16
C LEU A 171 5.51 -11.25 9.77
N LYS A 172 4.65 -11.31 8.74
CA LYS A 172 5.02 -10.97 7.36
C LYS A 172 4.83 -9.47 7.08
N LEU A 173 3.89 -8.82 7.77
CA LEU A 173 3.49 -7.45 7.49
C LEU A 173 4.23 -6.38 8.28
N ILE A 174 4.61 -6.67 9.52
CA ILE A 174 5.20 -5.68 10.42
C ILE A 174 6.66 -6.04 10.66
N HIS A 175 7.54 -5.17 10.16
CA HIS A 175 8.97 -5.20 10.46
C HIS A 175 9.27 -4.07 11.45
N ASN A 176 9.17 -4.36 12.75
CA ASN A 176 9.57 -3.43 13.77
C ASN A 176 11.06 -3.60 14.08
N ILE A 177 11.87 -2.65 13.63
CA ILE A 177 13.31 -2.58 13.91
C ILE A 177 13.66 -1.36 14.76
N SER A 178 12.65 -0.72 15.35
CA SER A 178 12.82 0.40 16.26
C SER A 178 12.91 -0.05 17.71
N SER A 179 13.36 0.85 18.58
CA SER A 179 13.31 0.70 20.03
C SER A 179 11.88 0.68 20.62
N TYR A 180 10.88 1.13 19.85
CA TYR A 180 9.49 1.25 20.31
C TYR A 180 8.76 -0.10 20.32
N THR A 181 8.14 -0.44 21.44
CA THR A 181 7.33 -1.66 21.59
C THR A 181 5.87 -1.40 21.23
N LEU A 182 5.37 -2.12 20.22
CA LEU A 182 3.98 -1.99 19.79
C LEU A 182 3.04 -2.73 20.76
N SER A 183 1.93 -2.11 21.07
CA SER A 183 0.78 -2.77 21.69
C SER A 183 0.04 -3.66 20.70
N LYS A 184 -0.68 -4.69 21.19
CA LYS A 184 -1.50 -5.58 20.34
C LYS A 184 -2.52 -4.83 19.47
N VAL A 185 -3.02 -3.69 19.95
CA VAL A 185 -3.97 -2.86 19.20
C VAL A 185 -3.27 -2.14 18.05
N GLU A 186 -2.08 -1.59 18.28
CA GLU A 186 -1.27 -0.96 17.24
C GLU A 186 -0.83 -1.98 16.19
N GLU A 187 -0.40 -3.17 16.60
CA GLU A 187 -0.04 -4.22 15.65
C GLU A 187 -1.24 -4.63 14.78
N ARG A 188 -2.41 -4.83 15.37
CA ARG A 188 -3.65 -5.14 14.64
C ARG A 188 -4.03 -4.03 13.67
N LEU A 189 -3.94 -2.77 14.09
CA LEU A 189 -4.18 -1.61 13.25
C LEU A 189 -3.22 -1.57 12.05
N LEU A 190 -1.92 -1.76 12.29
CA LEU A 190 -0.90 -1.75 11.24
C LEU A 190 -1.07 -2.94 10.28
N CYS A 191 -1.50 -4.11 10.74
CA CYS A 191 -1.79 -5.26 9.87
C CYS A 191 -2.90 -5.02 8.84
N ARG A 192 -3.70 -3.96 8.99
CA ARG A 192 -4.66 -3.54 7.96
C ARG A 192 -3.97 -3.02 6.69
N GLY A 193 -2.73 -2.56 6.82
CA GLY A 193 -1.85 -2.11 5.74
C GLY A 193 -2.19 -0.73 5.16
N TRP A 194 -1.34 -0.28 4.24
CA TRP A 194 -1.37 1.07 3.65
C TRP A 194 -2.62 1.37 2.83
N ASP A 195 -3.18 0.36 2.17
CA ASP A 195 -4.31 0.52 1.24
C ASP A 195 -5.67 0.40 1.94
N PHE A 196 -5.68 0.26 3.27
CA PHE A 196 -6.90 0.22 4.06
C PHE A 196 -7.55 1.60 4.10
N CYS A 197 -8.74 1.70 3.50
CA CYS A 197 -9.50 2.94 3.49
C CYS A 197 -10.29 3.04 4.80
N ILE A 198 -9.95 4.05 5.60
CA ILE A 198 -10.74 4.47 6.76
C ILE A 198 -11.96 5.23 6.24
N GLU A 199 -13.06 5.24 6.99
CA GLU A 199 -14.22 6.04 6.63
C GLU A 199 -13.87 7.54 6.60
N ASN A 200 -13.84 8.14 5.41
CA ASN A 200 -13.72 9.59 5.27
C ASN A 200 -15.07 10.23 5.60
N LYS A 201 -15.13 11.00 6.69
CA LYS A 201 -16.06 12.14 6.71
C LYS A 201 -15.61 13.07 5.58
N ILE A 202 -16.53 13.51 4.74
CA ILE A 202 -16.26 14.64 3.84
C ILE A 202 -15.93 15.81 4.76
N SER A 203 -14.64 16.10 4.93
CA SER A 203 -14.14 17.10 5.86
C SER A 203 -14.01 18.47 5.20
N ASN A 204 -13.72 18.50 3.89
CA ASN A 204 -13.64 19.71 3.09
C ASN A 204 -14.68 19.65 1.96
N PHE A 205 -15.85 20.25 2.21
CA PHE A 205 -16.95 20.27 1.25
C PHE A 205 -16.61 21.10 0.02
N LEU A 206 -15.77 22.13 0.18
CA LEU A 206 -15.34 23.00 -0.92
C LEU A 206 -14.57 22.21 -1.97
N ASP A 207 -13.60 21.38 -1.55
CA ASP A 207 -12.80 20.56 -2.47
C ASP A 207 -13.68 19.64 -3.33
N PHE A 208 -14.69 19.01 -2.70
CA PHE A 208 -15.66 18.15 -3.38
C PHE A 208 -16.52 18.92 -4.39
N GLU A 209 -16.96 20.13 -4.06
CA GLU A 209 -17.68 21.01 -4.98
C GLU A 209 -16.80 21.42 -6.16
N THR A 210 -15.56 21.86 -5.92
CA THR A 210 -14.60 22.17 -7.00
C THR A 210 -14.33 20.98 -7.91
N ASP A 211 -14.19 19.77 -7.37
CA ASP A 211 -13.98 18.57 -8.17
C ASP A 211 -15.21 18.25 -9.04
N LEU A 212 -16.41 18.43 -8.50
CA LEU A 212 -17.64 18.28 -9.29
C LEU A 212 -17.74 19.32 -10.40
N GLU A 213 -17.42 20.59 -10.10
CA GLU A 213 -17.41 21.67 -11.09
C GLU A 213 -16.38 21.43 -12.19
N LEU A 214 -15.15 21.08 -11.83
CA LEU A 214 -14.08 20.78 -12.79
C LEU A 214 -14.47 19.61 -13.72
N ASN A 215 -15.15 18.60 -13.19
CA ASN A 215 -15.64 17.48 -14.00
C ASN A 215 -16.85 17.88 -14.86
N ALA A 216 -17.75 18.72 -14.35
CA ALA A 216 -18.85 19.27 -15.13
C ALA A 216 -18.31 20.12 -16.31
N MET A 217 -17.34 21.01 -16.08
CA MET A 217 -16.73 21.81 -17.15
C MET A 217 -16.10 20.95 -18.25
N LYS A 218 -15.45 19.83 -17.90
CA LYS A 218 -14.90 18.88 -18.89
C LYS A 218 -15.98 18.18 -19.72
N ILE A 219 -17.15 17.92 -19.13
CA ILE A 219 -18.28 17.29 -19.82
C ILE A 219 -18.99 18.31 -20.73
N GLN A 220 -19.08 19.57 -20.31
CA GLN A 220 -19.72 20.65 -21.06
C GLN A 220 -19.14 20.78 -22.47
N SER A 221 -17.83 20.64 -22.63
CA SER A 221 -17.17 20.74 -23.94
C SER A 221 -17.46 19.56 -24.89
N HIS A 222 -18.12 18.51 -24.42
CA HIS A 222 -18.37 17.27 -25.17
C HIS A 222 -19.85 16.90 -25.29
N CYS A 223 -20.79 17.74 -24.82
CA CYS A 223 -22.21 17.45 -24.91
C CYS A 223 -23.07 18.71 -25.14
N HIS A 224 -24.24 18.50 -25.76
CA HIS A 224 -25.21 19.56 -25.99
C HIS A 224 -25.75 20.13 -24.66
N GLN A 225 -25.99 21.44 -24.60
CA GLN A 225 -26.33 22.18 -23.37
C GLN A 225 -27.52 21.60 -22.59
N THR A 226 -28.52 21.07 -23.28
CA THR A 226 -29.70 20.43 -22.65
C THR A 226 -29.35 19.10 -21.97
N VAL A 227 -28.48 18.30 -22.59
CA VAL A 227 -27.96 17.05 -22.01
C VAL A 227 -27.04 17.35 -20.84
N PHE A 228 -26.16 18.36 -20.99
CA PHE A 228 -25.30 18.86 -19.93
C PHE A 228 -26.10 19.25 -18.68
N SER A 229 -27.13 20.08 -18.87
CA SER A 229 -28.01 20.54 -17.79
C SER A 229 -28.71 19.38 -17.07
N SER A 230 -29.18 18.38 -17.83
CA SER A 230 -29.80 17.17 -17.26
C SER A 230 -28.80 16.32 -16.47
N ILE A 231 -27.57 16.18 -16.96
CA ILE A 231 -26.49 15.47 -16.26
C ILE A 231 -26.11 16.21 -14.98
N CYS A 232 -25.89 17.53 -15.05
CA CYS A 232 -25.59 18.37 -13.90
C CYS A 232 -26.68 18.28 -12.84
N ARG A 233 -27.97 18.30 -13.22
CA ARG A 233 -29.08 18.12 -12.28
C ARG A 233 -29.07 16.74 -11.62
N LYS A 234 -28.80 15.67 -12.37
CA LYS A 234 -28.68 14.31 -11.82
C LYS A 234 -27.49 14.19 -10.87
N ILE A 235 -26.34 14.77 -11.23
CA ILE A 235 -25.14 14.81 -10.40
C ILE A 235 -25.41 15.64 -9.14
N HIS A 236 -26.03 16.80 -9.26
CA HIS A 236 -26.41 17.65 -8.13
C HIS A 236 -27.32 16.89 -7.16
N ASN A 237 -28.40 16.27 -7.64
CA ASN A 237 -29.31 15.49 -6.80
C ASN A 237 -28.61 14.29 -6.13
N ALA A 238 -27.76 13.56 -6.88
CA ALA A 238 -26.98 12.45 -6.33
C ALA A 238 -25.95 12.94 -5.29
N SER A 239 -25.32 14.09 -5.53
CA SER A 239 -24.36 14.71 -4.62
C SER A 239 -25.04 15.18 -3.34
N GLN A 240 -26.21 15.83 -3.41
CA GLN A 240 -27.02 16.24 -2.26
C GLN A 240 -27.46 15.01 -1.44
N GLN A 241 -27.93 13.94 -2.10
CA GLN A 241 -28.24 12.69 -1.42
C GLN A 241 -27.02 12.06 -0.75
N LEU A 242 -25.86 12.08 -1.41
CA LEU A 242 -24.58 11.64 -0.83
C LEU A 242 -24.18 12.52 0.36
N MET A 243 -24.36 13.84 0.29
CA MET A 243 -24.08 14.78 1.38
C MET A 243 -24.98 14.50 2.59
N HIS A 244 -26.29 14.33 2.37
CA HIS A 244 -27.23 13.99 3.44
C HIS A 244 -26.92 12.62 4.06
N THR A 245 -26.66 11.60 3.24
CA THR A 245 -26.34 10.26 3.76
C THR A 245 -24.97 10.17 4.43
N SER A 246 -23.97 10.92 3.97
CA SER A 246 -22.62 10.96 4.56
C SER A 246 -22.56 11.74 5.87
N LYS A 247 -23.34 12.82 6.02
CA LYS A 247 -23.51 13.52 7.32
C LYS A 247 -24.05 12.60 8.43
N HIS A 248 -24.76 11.52 8.06
CA HIS A 248 -25.42 10.61 8.99
C HIS A 248 -24.81 9.20 9.06
N LYS A 249 -23.79 8.87 8.25
CA LYS A 249 -23.03 7.61 8.40
C LYS A 249 -22.06 7.74 9.59
N LYS A 250 -22.31 6.94 10.62
CA LYS A 250 -21.59 6.95 11.91
C LYS A 250 -20.74 5.70 12.15
N ILE A 251 -20.63 4.78 11.18
CA ILE A 251 -20.10 3.44 11.42
C ILE A 251 -18.65 3.39 10.95
N SER A 252 -17.76 3.85 11.82
CA SER A 252 -16.32 3.69 11.63
C SER A 252 -15.98 2.21 11.49
N ASN A 253 -15.21 1.89 10.46
CA ASN A 253 -14.62 0.55 10.27
C ASN A 253 -13.37 0.30 11.13
N LEU A 254 -12.99 1.27 11.97
CA LEU A 254 -11.99 1.14 13.04
C LEU A 254 -12.64 1.26 14.42
N SER A 255 -12.22 0.44 15.39
CA SER A 255 -12.67 0.58 16.79
C SER A 255 -12.16 1.89 17.41
N ASP A 256 -12.78 2.32 18.51
CA ASP A 256 -12.33 3.50 19.25
C ASP A 256 -10.89 3.33 19.77
N GLU A 257 -10.51 2.10 20.15
CA GLU A 257 -9.14 1.75 20.54
C GLU A 257 -8.15 1.87 19.37
N GLU A 258 -8.52 1.38 18.18
CA GLU A 258 -7.70 1.50 16.97
C GLU A 258 -7.54 2.95 16.53
N LEU A 259 -8.58 3.78 16.67
CA LEU A 259 -8.50 5.22 16.39
C LEU A 259 -7.59 5.95 17.38
N ALA A 260 -7.62 5.57 18.67
CA ALA A 260 -6.71 6.11 19.68
C ALA A 260 -5.25 5.69 19.38
N ALA A 261 -5.02 4.42 19.05
CA ALA A 261 -3.71 3.90 18.64
C ALA A 261 -3.16 4.64 17.42
N LEU A 262 -3.99 4.90 16.40
CA LEU A 262 -3.58 5.65 15.21
C LEU A 262 -3.12 7.07 15.54
N LYS A 263 -3.83 7.75 16.45
CA LYS A 263 -3.45 9.10 16.91
C LYS A 263 -2.15 9.06 17.71
N SER A 264 -1.98 8.06 18.59
CA SER A 264 -0.77 7.85 19.39
C SER A 264 0.46 7.67 18.48
N LEU A 265 0.38 6.74 17.52
CA LEU A 265 1.46 6.48 16.55
C LEU A 265 1.78 7.73 15.72
N LYS A 266 0.77 8.50 15.30
CA LYS A 266 0.97 9.75 14.56
C LYS A 266 1.69 10.82 15.38
N SER A 267 1.42 10.89 16.69
CA SER A 267 2.06 11.87 17.57
C SER A 267 3.49 11.51 17.99
N ASN A 268 3.92 10.27 17.76
CA ASN A 268 5.24 9.81 18.13
C ASN A 268 6.30 10.28 17.11
N ASN A 269 7.11 11.26 17.51
CA ASN A 269 8.16 11.85 16.69
C ASN A 269 9.50 11.08 16.71
N ASN A 270 9.61 10.04 17.54
CA ASN A 270 10.85 9.27 17.72
C ASN A 270 10.97 8.13 16.72
N ILE A 271 9.86 7.72 16.09
CA ILE A 271 9.82 6.63 15.11
C ILE A 271 9.42 7.15 13.73
N VAL A 272 9.82 6.40 12.71
CA VAL A 272 9.40 6.57 11.32
C VAL A 272 8.69 5.31 10.89
N ILE A 273 7.39 5.43 10.59
CA ILE A 273 6.58 4.35 10.02
C ILE A 273 6.52 4.58 8.52
N CYS A 274 7.08 3.66 7.75
CA CYS A 274 7.17 3.81 6.30
C CYS A 274 6.90 2.51 5.55
N LYS A 275 6.55 2.66 4.27
CA LYS A 275 6.29 1.52 3.38
C LYS A 275 7.61 0.87 2.97
N ALA A 276 7.66 -0.46 3.01
CA ALA A 276 8.80 -1.18 2.46
C ALA A 276 8.88 -1.07 0.93
N ASP A 277 10.09 -1.24 0.41
CA ASP A 277 10.37 -1.25 -1.03
C ASP A 277 9.62 -2.34 -1.80
N LYS A 278 9.38 -3.51 -1.16
CA LYS A 278 8.70 -4.67 -1.73
C LYS A 278 7.75 -5.28 -0.70
N GLY A 279 6.68 -5.94 -1.17
CA GLY A 279 5.78 -6.72 -0.31
C GLY A 279 4.63 -5.95 0.34
N ASN A 280 4.56 -4.63 0.18
CA ASN A 280 3.55 -3.76 0.83
C ASN A 280 3.54 -3.88 2.37
N CYS A 281 4.66 -4.28 2.98
CA CYS A 281 4.80 -4.35 4.42
C CYS A 281 5.11 -2.97 5.04
N ILE A 282 4.94 -2.90 6.35
CA ILE A 282 5.20 -1.74 7.19
C ILE A 282 6.54 -1.95 7.86
N VAL A 283 7.40 -0.93 7.79
CA VAL A 283 8.69 -0.91 8.48
C VAL A 283 8.66 0.25 9.47
N ILE A 284 9.04 -0.05 10.70
CA ILE A 284 9.14 0.93 11.79
C ILE A 284 10.60 1.02 12.18
N LEU A 285 11.15 2.23 12.10
CA LEU A 285 12.54 2.52 12.45
C LEU A 285 12.57 3.64 13.50
N ASP A 286 13.61 3.67 14.32
CA ASP A 286 13.94 4.89 15.05
C ASP A 286 14.29 6.00 14.04
N LYS A 287 13.86 7.22 14.34
CA LYS A 287 14.02 8.35 13.43
C LYS A 287 15.49 8.63 13.13
N GLU A 288 16.35 8.52 14.13
CA GLU A 288 17.80 8.72 13.96
C GLU A 288 18.40 7.68 12.99
N ALA A 289 18.06 6.40 13.16
CA ALA A 289 18.53 5.34 12.26
C ALA A 289 18.03 5.51 10.81
N TYR A 290 16.81 6.01 10.63
CA TYR A 290 16.31 6.36 9.30
C TYR A 290 17.08 7.52 8.68
N MET A 291 17.40 8.54 9.49
CA MET A 291 18.13 9.73 9.06
C MET A 291 19.56 9.40 8.65
N GLU A 292 20.27 8.59 9.43
CA GLU A 292 21.62 8.12 9.11
C GLU A 292 21.64 7.38 7.75
N LYS A 293 20.73 6.43 7.55
CA LYS A 293 20.59 5.70 6.28
C LYS A 293 20.31 6.64 5.10
N ALA A 294 19.51 7.69 5.31
CA ALA A 294 19.22 8.69 4.29
C ALA A 294 20.44 9.55 3.97
N GLU A 295 21.16 10.01 4.98
CA GLU A 295 22.38 10.80 4.80
C GLU A 295 23.48 9.99 4.11
N ASP A 296 23.63 8.70 4.42
CA ASP A 296 24.59 7.83 3.74
C ASP A 296 24.33 7.68 2.24
N VAL A 297 23.05 7.63 1.83
CA VAL A 297 22.70 7.65 0.40
C VAL A 297 23.02 9.01 -0.22
N LEU A 298 22.78 10.11 0.51
CA LEU A 298 23.02 11.47 0.03
C LEU A 298 24.51 11.87 0.00
N LYS A 299 25.39 11.13 0.69
CA LYS A 299 26.86 11.24 0.55
C LYS A 299 27.37 10.62 -0.76
N GLY A 300 26.54 9.90 -1.50
CA GLY A 300 26.91 9.29 -2.77
C GLY A 300 27.31 10.31 -3.83
N LYS A 301 28.17 9.89 -4.77
CA LYS A 301 28.70 10.74 -5.87
C LYS A 301 27.63 11.38 -6.78
N GLN A 302 26.39 10.91 -6.71
CA GLN A 302 25.28 11.40 -7.53
C GLN A 302 24.63 12.67 -6.97
N PHE A 303 24.90 13.02 -5.72
CA PHE A 303 24.22 14.11 -5.02
C PHE A 303 25.22 15.16 -4.52
N GLU A 304 24.79 16.42 -4.56
CA GLU A 304 25.57 17.54 -4.05
C GLU A 304 24.67 18.42 -3.18
N PRO A 305 25.09 18.80 -1.95
CA PRO A 305 24.34 19.72 -1.11
C PRO A 305 24.34 21.13 -1.71
N LEU A 306 23.19 21.79 -1.67
CA LEU A 306 23.01 23.18 -2.11
C LEU A 306 22.84 24.10 -0.90
N ARG A 307 23.58 25.21 -0.90
CA ARG A 307 23.49 26.26 0.14
C ARG A 307 22.41 27.30 -0.12
N ASN A 308 21.88 27.35 -1.35
CA ASN A 308 21.02 28.45 -1.79
C ASN A 308 19.64 27.97 -2.25
N ASP A 309 18.63 28.26 -1.45
CA ASP A 309 17.23 27.93 -1.70
C ASP A 309 16.67 28.62 -2.97
N LYS A 310 17.27 29.73 -3.39
CA LYS A 310 16.88 30.43 -4.64
C LYS A 310 17.25 29.64 -5.90
N PHE A 311 18.08 28.60 -5.80
CA PHE A 311 18.47 27.79 -6.97
C PHE A 311 17.26 27.16 -7.67
N HIS A 312 16.29 26.67 -6.91
CA HIS A 312 15.02 26.14 -7.44
C HIS A 312 14.27 27.18 -8.28
N ARG A 313 14.11 28.40 -7.76
CA ARG A 313 13.45 29.50 -8.47
C ARG A 313 14.19 29.89 -9.74
N LYS A 314 15.53 29.95 -9.71
CA LYS A 314 16.34 30.21 -10.91
C LYS A 314 16.13 29.15 -12.00
N ARG A 315 16.00 27.87 -11.62
CA ARG A 315 15.73 26.77 -12.56
C ARG A 315 14.32 26.87 -13.16
N GLU A 316 13.31 27.15 -12.33
CA GLU A 316 11.93 27.38 -12.77
C GLU A 316 11.84 28.57 -13.74
N GLU A 317 12.50 29.69 -13.43
CA GLU A 317 12.60 30.86 -14.31
C GLU A 317 13.28 30.53 -15.63
N LYS A 318 14.40 29.78 -15.60
CA LYS A 318 15.10 29.35 -16.82
C LYS A 318 14.20 28.50 -17.71
N LEU A 319 13.46 27.55 -17.12
CA LEU A 319 12.47 26.77 -17.86
C LEU A 319 11.41 27.67 -18.50
N ASN A 320 10.77 28.54 -17.70
CA ASN A 320 9.68 29.38 -18.19
C ASN A 320 10.12 30.37 -19.27
N LYS A 321 11.32 30.95 -19.14
CA LYS A 321 11.93 31.81 -20.16
C LYS A 321 12.11 31.05 -21.47
N TYR A 322 12.60 29.81 -21.40
CA TYR A 322 12.81 28.97 -22.58
C TYR A 322 11.50 28.51 -23.24
N ILE A 323 10.50 28.11 -22.45
CA ILE A 323 9.15 27.80 -22.99
C ILE A 323 8.54 29.03 -23.65
N PHE A 324 8.74 30.22 -23.08
CA PHE A 324 8.25 31.46 -23.67
C PHE A 324 8.99 31.85 -24.97
N SER A 325 10.29 31.58 -25.07
CA SER A 325 11.01 31.79 -26.34
C SER A 325 10.51 30.85 -27.44
N LEU A 326 10.23 29.58 -27.13
CA LEU A 326 9.65 28.63 -28.09
C LEU A 326 8.27 29.10 -28.58
N PHE A 327 7.45 29.66 -27.69
CA PHE A 327 6.17 30.26 -28.06
C PHE A 327 6.34 31.47 -28.97
N LYS A 328 7.26 32.39 -28.65
CA LYS A 328 7.56 33.56 -29.49
C LYS A 328 8.07 33.18 -30.88
N GLN A 329 8.79 32.08 -31.01
CA GLN A 329 9.29 31.54 -32.27
C GLN A 329 8.21 30.79 -33.07
N GLY A 330 6.99 30.64 -32.53
CA GLY A 330 5.91 29.90 -33.19
C GLY A 330 6.07 28.38 -33.16
N VAL A 331 7.02 27.86 -32.39
CA VAL A 331 7.29 26.41 -32.27
C VAL A 331 6.16 25.70 -31.51
N ILE A 332 5.61 26.36 -30.49
CA ILE A 332 4.51 25.84 -29.68
C ILE A 332 3.34 26.81 -29.65
N ASP A 333 2.13 26.25 -29.57
CA ASP A 333 0.92 27.03 -29.39
C ASP A 333 0.73 27.51 -27.93
N ASN A 334 -0.24 28.38 -27.72
CA ASN A 334 -0.51 28.93 -26.39
C ASN A 334 -1.00 27.85 -25.41
N LYS A 335 -1.70 26.82 -25.92
CA LYS A 335 -2.19 25.70 -25.11
C LYS A 335 -1.03 24.88 -24.54
N LEU A 336 -0.08 24.48 -25.38
CA LEU A 336 1.10 23.73 -24.98
C LEU A 336 2.00 24.57 -24.08
N ARG A 337 2.14 25.88 -24.34
CA ARG A 337 2.82 26.80 -23.44
C ARG A 337 2.25 26.73 -22.01
N TYR A 338 0.94 26.90 -21.81
CA TYR A 338 0.35 26.83 -20.47
C TYR A 338 0.45 25.44 -19.83
N GLN A 339 0.47 24.39 -20.64
CA GLN A 339 0.69 23.03 -20.15
C GLN A 339 2.12 22.82 -19.62
N LEU A 340 3.13 23.41 -20.27
CA LEU A 340 4.54 23.22 -19.93
C LEU A 340 5.07 24.23 -18.91
N GLN A 341 4.51 25.44 -18.87
CA GLN A 341 4.91 26.46 -17.89
C GLN A 341 4.60 26.00 -16.47
N SER A 342 5.52 26.36 -15.58
CA SER A 342 5.38 26.10 -14.14
C SER A 342 5.24 27.40 -13.38
N THR A 343 4.33 27.44 -12.42
CA THR A 343 4.03 28.60 -11.59
C THR A 343 3.93 28.15 -10.15
N TYR A 344 4.69 28.78 -9.26
CA TYR A 344 4.73 28.45 -7.83
C TYR A 344 5.06 26.97 -7.55
N SER A 345 5.98 26.38 -8.31
CA SER A 345 6.38 24.98 -8.06
C SER A 345 7.03 24.79 -6.70
N SER A 346 6.84 23.60 -6.14
CA SER A 346 7.51 23.14 -4.92
C SER A 346 8.82 22.42 -5.24
N LEU A 347 9.75 22.40 -4.29
CA LEU A 347 10.91 21.51 -4.39
C LEU A 347 10.46 20.04 -4.42
N SER A 348 11.17 19.22 -5.20
CA SER A 348 11.02 17.77 -5.09
C SER A 348 11.39 17.30 -3.68
N VAL A 349 10.79 16.20 -3.21
CA VAL A 349 11.01 15.69 -1.84
C VAL A 349 11.68 14.32 -1.89
N PHE A 350 12.77 14.17 -1.16
CA PHE A 350 13.44 12.89 -0.97
C PHE A 350 12.79 12.09 0.16
N TYR A 351 12.63 10.78 -0.05
CA TYR A 351 12.38 9.81 1.01
C TYR A 351 12.97 8.44 0.63
N GLY A 352 13.36 7.67 1.64
CA GLY A 352 13.82 6.30 1.50
C GLY A 352 12.73 5.26 1.76
N LEU A 353 12.67 4.22 0.94
CA LEU A 353 11.87 3.01 1.16
C LEU A 353 12.76 1.87 1.65
N PRO A 354 12.61 1.35 2.88
CA PRO A 354 13.47 0.28 3.38
C PRO A 354 13.32 -1.02 2.59
N LYS A 355 14.45 -1.62 2.22
CA LYS A 355 14.51 -2.93 1.56
C LYS A 355 14.46 -4.03 2.62
N ALA A 356 13.26 -4.35 3.12
CA ALA A 356 13.04 -5.33 4.20
C ALA A 356 13.57 -6.75 3.94
N HIS A 357 13.91 -7.09 2.69
CA HIS A 357 14.48 -8.37 2.28
C HIS A 357 16.02 -8.39 2.28
N LYS A 358 16.67 -7.29 2.68
CA LYS A 358 18.13 -7.19 2.73
C LYS A 358 18.55 -6.94 4.18
N THR A 359 19.63 -7.60 4.60
CA THR A 359 20.26 -7.38 5.90
C THR A 359 20.58 -5.90 6.11
N GLY A 360 20.31 -5.38 7.31
CA GLY A 360 20.52 -3.97 7.65
C GLY A 360 19.48 -3.00 7.09
N TYR A 361 18.44 -3.47 6.39
CA TYR A 361 17.34 -2.64 5.86
C TYR A 361 17.80 -1.38 5.09
N PRO A 362 18.70 -1.52 4.09
CA PRO A 362 19.13 -0.37 3.28
C PRO A 362 17.92 0.25 2.58
N ILE A 363 17.93 1.57 2.40
CA ILE A 363 16.81 2.28 1.79
C ILE A 363 16.96 2.38 0.26
N ARG A 364 15.86 2.32 -0.49
CA ARG A 364 15.78 2.75 -1.88
C ARG A 364 15.45 4.25 -1.89
N PRO A 365 16.31 5.12 -2.46
CA PRO A 365 16.02 6.54 -2.54
C PRO A 365 14.93 6.82 -3.57
N ILE A 366 13.96 7.64 -3.20
CA ILE A 366 12.92 8.16 -4.09
C ILE A 366 12.94 9.68 -4.01
N ILE A 367 12.90 10.34 -5.17
CA ILE A 367 12.77 11.79 -5.29
C ILE A 367 11.43 12.06 -5.94
N SER A 368 10.44 12.43 -5.13
CA SER A 368 9.11 12.76 -5.63
C SER A 368 9.13 14.11 -6.33
N ASN A 369 8.94 14.09 -7.65
CA ASN A 369 8.86 15.28 -8.48
C ASN A 369 7.45 15.88 -8.54
N ILE A 370 6.46 15.36 -7.82
CA ILE A 370 5.09 15.91 -7.85
C ILE A 370 5.12 17.36 -7.36
N GLY A 371 4.57 18.27 -8.16
CA GLY A 371 4.57 19.72 -7.86
C GLY A 371 5.86 20.47 -8.24
N SER A 372 6.91 19.77 -8.68
CA SER A 372 8.17 20.38 -9.12
C SER A 372 8.06 21.07 -10.48
N TYR A 373 8.98 22.01 -10.75
CA TYR A 373 8.96 22.80 -11.99
C TYR A 373 9.07 21.93 -13.24
N GLN A 374 9.85 20.85 -13.17
CA GLN A 374 10.12 19.94 -14.27
C GLN A 374 9.03 18.88 -14.49
N TYR A 375 8.11 18.66 -13.55
CA TYR A 375 7.20 17.51 -13.59
C TYR A 375 6.32 17.44 -14.84
N LYS A 376 5.69 18.57 -15.19
CA LYS A 376 4.80 18.65 -16.36
C LYS A 376 5.58 18.47 -17.66
N LEU A 377 6.74 19.12 -17.76
CA LEU A 377 7.63 18.99 -18.91
C LEU A 377 8.10 17.53 -19.06
N SER A 378 8.60 16.91 -18.00
CA SER A 378 9.00 15.51 -18.00
C SER A 378 7.86 14.59 -18.46
N LYS A 379 6.64 14.81 -17.99
CA LYS A 379 5.49 14.00 -18.38
C LYS A 379 5.15 14.15 -19.87
N TYR A 380 5.23 15.37 -20.40
CA TYR A 380 5.01 15.65 -21.82
C TYR A 380 6.09 14.98 -22.68
N LEU A 381 7.38 15.22 -22.37
CA LEU A 381 8.50 14.64 -23.09
C LEU A 381 8.49 13.12 -23.02
N ALA A 382 8.15 12.54 -21.88
CA ALA A 382 8.03 11.09 -21.72
C ALA A 382 6.98 10.51 -22.67
N LYS A 383 5.88 11.21 -22.91
CA LYS A 383 4.89 10.77 -23.90
C LYS A 383 5.46 10.86 -25.32
N ALA A 384 5.99 12.03 -25.69
CA ALA A 384 6.55 12.27 -27.03
C ALA A 384 7.65 11.25 -27.40
N ILE A 385 8.58 10.98 -26.48
CA ILE A 385 9.68 10.03 -26.71
C ILE A 385 9.16 8.59 -26.82
N ARG A 386 8.16 8.22 -26.01
CA ARG A 386 7.57 6.87 -26.07
C ARG A 386 6.91 6.59 -27.41
N ASP A 387 6.23 7.58 -27.96
CA ASP A 387 5.54 7.47 -29.24
C ASP A 387 6.54 7.46 -30.42
N ALA A 388 7.68 8.15 -30.26
CA ALA A 388 8.71 8.27 -31.30
C ALA A 388 9.74 7.13 -31.32
N ARG A 389 10.06 6.50 -30.18
CA ARG A 389 11.19 5.57 -30.07
C ARG A 389 10.99 4.26 -30.84
N PRO A 390 12.06 3.64 -31.36
CA PRO A 390 11.99 2.25 -31.83
C PRO A 390 11.88 1.29 -30.63
N GLN A 391 11.05 0.26 -30.75
CA GLN A 391 10.97 -0.78 -29.74
C GLN A 391 12.08 -1.81 -29.98
N ALA A 392 12.87 -2.14 -28.95
CA ALA A 392 13.87 -3.19 -29.03
C ALA A 392 13.21 -4.56 -29.20
N GLU A 393 13.85 -5.49 -29.93
CA GLU A 393 13.37 -6.88 -30.04
C GLU A 393 13.35 -7.61 -28.69
N SER A 394 14.29 -7.25 -27.82
CA SER A 394 14.42 -7.74 -26.44
C SER A 394 13.31 -7.25 -25.52
N TYR A 395 12.62 -6.17 -25.86
CA TYR A 395 11.69 -5.52 -24.93
C TYR A 395 10.45 -6.38 -24.69
N ILE A 396 10.06 -6.47 -23.41
CA ILE A 396 8.77 -7.00 -22.98
C ILE A 396 8.01 -5.95 -22.18
N LYS A 397 6.72 -5.79 -22.47
CA LYS A 397 5.86 -4.79 -21.83
C LYS A 397 5.41 -5.18 -20.43
N ASP A 398 5.14 -6.46 -20.21
CA ASP A 398 4.61 -7.00 -18.97
C ASP A 398 4.78 -8.53 -18.95
N SER A 399 4.43 -9.14 -17.82
CA SER A 399 4.51 -10.58 -17.62
C SER A 399 3.62 -11.39 -18.56
N PHE A 400 2.50 -10.83 -19.04
CA PHE A 400 1.63 -11.55 -19.96
C PHE A 400 2.25 -11.62 -21.35
N GLU A 401 2.89 -10.54 -21.82
CA GLU A 401 3.69 -10.58 -23.04
C GLU A 401 4.86 -11.56 -22.91
N PHE A 402 5.55 -11.55 -21.77
CA PHE A 402 6.62 -12.50 -21.49
C PHE A 402 6.14 -13.96 -21.60
N VAL A 403 5.04 -14.32 -20.92
CA VAL A 403 4.46 -15.68 -21.00
C VAL A 403 4.07 -16.03 -22.44
N LYS A 404 3.54 -15.07 -23.21
CA LYS A 404 3.23 -15.31 -24.63
C LYS A 404 4.49 -15.67 -25.42
N ARG A 405 5.56 -14.90 -25.28
CA ARG A 405 6.85 -15.15 -25.95
C ARG A 405 7.45 -16.50 -25.54
N ILE A 406 7.38 -16.85 -24.26
CA ILE A 406 7.90 -18.14 -23.76
C ILE A 406 7.11 -19.34 -24.28
N LYS A 407 5.78 -19.22 -24.39
CA LYS A 407 4.94 -20.32 -24.92
C LYS A 407 5.21 -20.65 -26.38
N GLU A 408 5.73 -19.69 -27.15
CA GLU A 408 6.11 -19.88 -28.56
C GLU A 408 7.46 -20.59 -28.71
N ILE A 409 8.21 -20.78 -27.62
CA ILE A 409 9.54 -21.40 -27.63
C ILE A 409 9.40 -22.92 -27.49
N VAL A 410 9.98 -23.65 -28.45
CA VAL A 410 10.16 -25.10 -28.41
C VAL A 410 11.65 -25.38 -28.27
N LEU A 411 12.01 -26.19 -27.28
CA LEU A 411 13.38 -26.59 -27.01
C LEU A 411 13.64 -27.94 -27.67
N ASP A 412 14.73 -28.09 -28.41
CA ASP A 412 15.20 -29.40 -28.88
C ASP A 412 16.15 -29.99 -27.84
N THR A 413 15.59 -30.64 -26.81
CA THR A 413 16.38 -31.18 -25.70
C THR A 413 17.14 -32.46 -26.04
N GLN A 414 16.89 -33.05 -27.21
CA GLN A 414 17.61 -34.22 -27.69
C GLN A 414 19.00 -33.85 -28.21
N GLN A 415 19.13 -32.68 -28.85
CA GLN A 415 20.39 -32.23 -29.45
C GLN A 415 21.17 -31.23 -28.59
N LYS A 416 20.48 -30.46 -27.72
CA LYS A 416 21.10 -29.34 -27.00
C LYS A 416 20.67 -29.30 -25.54
N THR A 417 21.61 -28.92 -24.68
CA THR A 417 21.32 -28.52 -23.31
C THR A 417 20.97 -27.03 -23.28
N TYR A 418 19.84 -26.70 -22.66
CA TYR A 418 19.43 -25.31 -22.43
C TYR A 418 19.64 -24.98 -20.96
N ILE A 419 20.14 -23.78 -20.69
CA ILE A 419 20.30 -23.25 -19.34
C ILE A 419 19.60 -21.90 -19.28
N MET A 420 18.61 -21.78 -18.39
CA MET A 420 17.96 -20.51 -18.12
C MET A 420 18.76 -19.73 -17.08
N CYS A 421 18.81 -18.41 -17.27
CA CYS A 421 19.34 -17.51 -16.27
C CYS A 421 18.62 -16.17 -16.28
N SER A 422 18.74 -15.46 -15.17
CA SER A 422 18.22 -14.11 -15.01
C SER A 422 19.37 -13.17 -14.67
N LEU A 423 19.41 -12.04 -15.37
CA LEU A 423 20.30 -10.94 -15.08
C LEU A 423 19.49 -9.78 -14.51
N ASP A 424 20.01 -9.10 -13.49
CA ASP A 424 19.42 -7.88 -12.92
C ASP A 424 20.48 -6.77 -12.89
N VAL A 425 20.10 -5.57 -13.30
CA VAL A 425 21.01 -4.41 -13.34
C VAL A 425 21.08 -3.73 -11.98
N GLU A 426 22.29 -3.63 -11.43
CA GLU A 426 22.48 -3.01 -10.14
C GLU A 426 22.22 -1.50 -10.17
N SER A 427 21.16 -1.09 -9.47
CA SER A 427 20.81 0.32 -9.24
C SER A 427 20.75 1.15 -10.53
N LEU A 428 20.07 0.61 -11.56
CA LEU A 428 20.00 1.17 -12.91
C LEU A 428 19.85 2.71 -12.91
N TYR A 429 18.78 3.25 -12.33
CA TYR A 429 18.48 4.68 -12.41
C TYR A 429 19.57 5.60 -11.86
N THR A 430 20.22 5.25 -10.75
CA THR A 430 21.30 6.06 -10.16
C THR A 430 22.61 5.97 -10.93
N ASN A 431 22.73 5.01 -11.84
CA ASN A 431 23.95 4.70 -12.58
C ASN A 431 23.89 5.10 -14.06
N VAL A 432 22.69 5.37 -14.61
CA VAL A 432 22.52 5.89 -15.98
C VAL A 432 23.23 7.23 -16.13
N PRO A 433 24.28 7.34 -16.98
CA PRO A 433 24.96 8.60 -17.23
C PRO A 433 24.03 9.54 -17.98
N VAL A 434 23.71 10.70 -17.39
CA VAL A 434 22.67 11.60 -17.92
C VAL A 434 23.03 12.13 -19.31
N GLU A 435 24.27 12.57 -19.52
CA GLU A 435 24.71 13.15 -20.80
C GLU A 435 24.63 12.12 -21.93
N GLU A 436 25.20 10.93 -21.71
CA GLU A 436 25.17 9.85 -22.70
C GLU A 436 23.73 9.43 -23.03
N ALA A 437 22.87 9.32 -22.02
CA ALA A 437 21.49 8.93 -22.21
C ALA A 437 20.67 9.98 -22.98
N ILE A 438 20.94 11.28 -22.79
CA ILE A 438 20.34 12.36 -23.59
C ILE A 438 20.76 12.23 -25.05
N GLU A 439 22.06 12.06 -25.33
CA GLU A 439 22.56 11.90 -26.70
C GLU A 439 21.94 10.69 -27.40
N ILE A 440 21.90 9.54 -26.72
CA ILE A 440 21.28 8.32 -27.23
C ILE A 440 19.81 8.55 -27.55
N THR A 441 19.09 9.24 -26.66
CA THR A 441 17.68 9.57 -26.85
C THR A 441 17.47 10.42 -28.10
N LEU A 442 18.25 11.48 -28.27
CA LEU A 442 18.19 12.34 -29.45
C LEU A 442 18.53 11.57 -30.73
N ASN A 443 19.53 10.70 -30.69
CA ASN A 443 19.92 9.89 -31.84
C ASN A 443 18.85 8.84 -32.23
N TYR A 444 18.10 8.29 -31.28
CA TYR A 444 16.98 7.40 -31.60
C TYR A 444 15.78 8.13 -32.18
N ILE A 445 15.47 9.32 -31.65
CA ILE A 445 14.29 10.10 -32.03
C ILE A 445 14.49 10.74 -33.41
N TYR A 446 15.60 11.45 -33.62
CA TYR A 446 15.88 12.20 -34.85
C TYR A 446 16.63 11.40 -35.93
N LYS A 447 16.53 10.06 -35.92
CA LYS A 447 17.05 9.24 -37.02
C LYS A 447 16.35 9.61 -38.33
N PRO A 448 17.06 9.63 -39.48
CA PRO A 448 16.61 10.27 -40.74
C PRO A 448 15.40 9.65 -41.47
N LYS A 449 14.52 8.89 -40.79
CA LYS A 449 13.35 8.23 -41.39
C LYS A 449 12.07 8.30 -40.54
N LYS A 450 12.01 9.15 -39.50
CA LYS A 450 10.79 9.32 -38.68
C LYS A 450 10.32 10.76 -38.66
N ILE A 451 9.06 10.97 -39.04
CA ILE A 451 8.32 12.18 -38.71
C ILE A 451 7.93 12.04 -37.25
N ILE A 452 8.59 12.78 -36.37
CA ILE A 452 8.21 12.85 -34.96
C ILE A 452 7.10 13.89 -34.87
N ASP A 453 5.97 13.53 -34.27
CA ASP A 453 4.92 14.48 -33.90
C ASP A 453 5.32 15.24 -32.61
N ALA A 454 6.53 15.79 -32.59
CA ALA A 454 7.03 16.66 -31.54
C ALA A 454 7.47 17.97 -32.21
N PRO A 455 7.00 19.12 -31.72
CA PRO A 455 7.27 20.40 -32.37
C PRO A 455 8.74 20.83 -32.29
N PHE A 456 9.58 20.11 -31.54
CA PHE A 456 10.92 20.53 -31.21
C PHE A 456 11.95 19.97 -32.19
N ASP A 457 12.90 20.80 -32.60
CA ASP A 457 14.12 20.31 -33.25
C ASP A 457 15.06 19.60 -32.25
N LYS A 458 16.16 19.03 -32.77
CA LYS A 458 17.12 18.26 -31.98
C LYS A 458 17.74 19.06 -30.82
N GLU A 459 18.11 20.31 -31.06
CA GLU A 459 18.76 21.15 -30.05
C GLU A 459 17.75 21.70 -29.04
N GLN A 460 16.54 21.99 -29.49
CA GLN A 460 15.44 22.35 -28.61
C GLN A 460 15.10 21.20 -27.65
N MET A 461 15.01 19.98 -28.17
CA MET A 461 14.77 18.78 -27.37
C MET A 461 15.91 18.53 -26.37
N ARG A 462 17.17 18.73 -26.78
CA ARG A 462 18.33 18.63 -25.90
C ARG A 462 18.23 19.58 -24.70
N ILE A 463 17.85 20.83 -24.93
CA ILE A 463 17.69 21.83 -23.86
C ILE A 463 16.56 21.42 -22.92
N LEU A 464 15.41 20.98 -23.46
CA LEU A 464 14.27 20.55 -22.66
C LEU A 464 14.58 19.31 -21.81
N LEU A 465 15.31 18.33 -22.35
CA LEU A 465 15.78 17.16 -21.61
C LEU A 465 16.73 17.56 -20.46
N ASN A 466 17.69 18.45 -20.74
CA ASN A 466 18.61 18.97 -19.73
C ASN A 466 17.88 19.71 -18.59
N LEU A 467 16.89 20.55 -18.93
CA LEU A 467 16.09 21.27 -17.92
C LEU A 467 15.27 20.31 -17.04
N SER A 468 14.88 19.16 -17.60
CA SER A 468 14.02 18.17 -16.95
C SER A 468 14.76 17.20 -16.03
N ILE A 469 16.02 16.85 -16.36
CA ILE A 469 16.76 15.76 -15.70
C ILE A 469 17.94 16.29 -14.89
N ARG A 470 18.73 17.21 -15.45
CA ARG A 470 20.03 17.61 -14.89
C ARG A 470 19.89 18.67 -13.81
N ASP A 471 20.73 18.58 -12.78
CA ASP A 471 20.78 19.52 -11.64
C ASP A 471 19.42 19.76 -10.98
N ALA A 472 18.57 18.73 -10.95
CA ALA A 472 17.24 18.85 -10.37
C ALA A 472 17.37 19.02 -8.84
N PRO A 473 16.89 20.14 -8.26
CA PRO A 473 16.95 20.36 -6.84
C PRO A 473 15.85 19.59 -6.11
N PHE A 474 16.18 19.08 -4.93
CA PHE A 474 15.24 18.42 -4.05
C PHE A 474 15.57 18.72 -2.59
N ARG A 475 14.59 18.54 -1.71
CA ARG A 475 14.72 18.76 -0.28
C ARG A 475 14.68 17.43 0.46
N PHE A 476 15.57 17.30 1.43
CA PHE A 476 15.48 16.32 2.48
C PHE A 476 15.56 17.05 3.82
N GLN A 477 14.53 16.91 4.65
CA GLN A 477 14.39 17.69 5.88
C GLN A 477 14.45 19.19 5.61
N ASN A 478 15.39 19.90 6.24
CA ASN A 478 15.62 21.33 6.09
C ASN A 478 16.86 21.62 5.22
N LYS A 479 17.39 20.62 4.51
CA LYS A 479 18.56 20.74 3.62
C LYS A 479 18.12 20.55 2.16
N ILE A 480 18.76 21.28 1.25
CA ILE A 480 18.54 21.16 -0.20
C ILE A 480 19.75 20.49 -0.83
N TYR A 481 19.47 19.65 -1.81
CA TYR A 481 20.47 18.93 -2.61
C TYR A 481 20.11 19.09 -4.08
N LYS A 482 21.07 18.84 -4.97
CA LYS A 482 20.82 18.58 -6.39
C LYS A 482 21.34 17.21 -6.76
N GLN A 483 20.66 16.57 -7.71
CA GLN A 483 21.18 15.38 -8.37
C GLN A 483 22.01 15.79 -9.58
N ILE A 484 23.30 15.45 -9.57
CA ILE A 484 24.26 15.83 -10.62
C ILE A 484 24.40 14.76 -11.71
N ASP A 485 24.18 13.49 -11.37
CA ASP A 485 24.19 12.37 -12.32
C ASP A 485 23.23 11.25 -11.86
N GLY A 486 22.95 10.31 -12.75
CA GLY A 486 21.83 9.40 -12.61
C GLY A 486 20.50 10.10 -12.84
N VAL A 487 19.48 9.33 -13.16
CA VAL A 487 18.11 9.83 -13.30
C VAL A 487 17.32 9.62 -12.01
N ALA A 488 16.55 10.63 -11.61
CA ALA A 488 15.78 10.58 -10.37
C ALA A 488 14.65 9.53 -10.42
N MET A 489 14.65 8.60 -9.46
CA MET A 489 13.53 7.67 -9.25
C MET A 489 12.31 8.46 -8.77
N GLY A 490 11.41 8.80 -9.70
CA GLY A 490 10.24 9.66 -9.46
C GLY A 490 10.05 10.74 -10.55
N ASN A 491 11.05 10.94 -11.42
CA ASN A 491 10.89 11.73 -12.63
C ASN A 491 10.17 10.90 -13.71
N PRO A 492 9.06 11.39 -14.31
CA PRO A 492 8.34 10.67 -15.37
C PRO A 492 9.19 10.27 -16.59
N LEU A 493 10.30 10.97 -16.86
CA LEU A 493 11.23 10.66 -17.95
C LEU A 493 12.17 9.50 -17.64
N ALA A 494 12.51 9.29 -16.36
CA ALA A 494 13.58 8.39 -15.96
C ALA A 494 13.43 6.96 -16.54
N PRO A 495 12.23 6.32 -16.50
CA PRO A 495 12.04 4.98 -17.06
C PRO A 495 12.37 4.87 -18.54
N ILE A 496 11.98 5.88 -19.33
CA ILE A 496 12.14 5.85 -20.79
C ILE A 496 13.59 6.08 -21.19
N ILE A 497 14.25 7.03 -20.53
CA ILE A 497 15.66 7.34 -20.77
C ILE A 497 16.55 6.16 -20.38
N ALA A 498 16.29 5.54 -19.23
CA ALA A 498 17.01 4.34 -18.80
C ALA A 498 16.81 3.17 -19.77
N ASP A 499 15.58 2.96 -20.26
CA ASP A 499 15.26 1.91 -21.22
C ASP A 499 15.97 2.10 -22.57
N LEU A 500 16.05 3.35 -23.07
CA LEU A 500 16.78 3.68 -24.30
C LEU A 500 18.30 3.52 -24.15
N TRP A 501 18.85 3.91 -23.01
CA TRP A 501 20.27 3.69 -22.69
C TRP A 501 20.58 2.19 -22.64
N MET A 502 19.74 1.40 -21.98
CA MET A 502 19.85 -0.06 -21.96
C MET A 502 19.76 -0.66 -23.37
N GLN A 503 18.79 -0.24 -24.18
CA GLN A 503 18.65 -0.68 -25.56
C GLN A 503 19.93 -0.42 -26.37
N LYS A 504 20.56 0.75 -26.21
CA LYS A 504 21.82 1.06 -26.89
C LYS A 504 22.95 0.14 -26.47
N ILE A 505 23.02 -0.20 -25.19
CA ILE A 505 24.02 -1.14 -24.67
C ILE A 505 23.78 -2.55 -25.22
N GLU A 506 22.53 -3.00 -25.29
CA GLU A 506 22.14 -4.30 -25.81
C GLU A 506 22.52 -4.50 -27.28
N GLU A 507 22.64 -3.43 -28.09
CA GLU A 507 23.17 -3.53 -29.46
C GLU A 507 24.59 -4.16 -29.51
N LYS A 508 25.35 -4.12 -28.40
CA LYS A 508 26.66 -4.79 -28.30
C LYS A 508 26.55 -6.33 -28.27
N LEU A 509 25.38 -6.90 -27.97
CA LEU A 509 25.15 -8.36 -28.01
C LEU A 509 25.45 -8.95 -29.38
N ASN A 510 25.17 -8.20 -30.46
CA ASN A 510 25.40 -8.65 -31.83
C ASN A 510 26.88 -8.94 -32.13
N ARG A 511 27.81 -8.46 -31.30
CA ARG A 511 29.25 -8.77 -31.41
C ARG A 511 29.60 -10.17 -30.91
N TYR A 512 28.72 -10.82 -30.16
CA TYR A 512 28.94 -12.14 -29.57
C TYR A 512 28.27 -13.21 -30.44
N THR A 513 28.90 -13.63 -31.53
CA THR A 513 28.28 -14.62 -32.43
C THR A 513 28.16 -16.01 -31.81
N THR A 514 29.16 -16.45 -31.03
CA THR A 514 29.26 -17.83 -30.51
C THR A 514 28.76 -18.01 -29.06
N ASN A 515 28.86 -16.97 -28.22
CA ASN A 515 28.44 -17.03 -26.81
C ASN A 515 27.20 -16.20 -26.50
N LYS A 516 26.48 -15.69 -27.51
CA LYS A 516 25.22 -14.98 -27.26
C LYS A 516 24.14 -15.94 -26.73
N PRO A 517 23.24 -15.46 -25.88
CA PRO A 517 22.06 -16.22 -25.54
C PRO A 517 21.17 -16.41 -26.77
N MET A 518 20.48 -17.55 -26.80
CA MET A 518 19.45 -17.84 -27.79
C MET A 518 18.25 -16.92 -27.62
N ILE A 519 17.90 -16.64 -26.36
CA ILE A 519 16.79 -15.76 -25.98
C ILE A 519 17.32 -14.68 -25.05
N TRP A 520 16.99 -13.43 -25.33
CA TRP A 520 17.27 -12.28 -24.46
C TRP A 520 16.02 -11.40 -24.39
N LEU A 521 15.32 -11.45 -23.25
CA LEU A 521 14.10 -10.68 -23.01
C LEU A 521 14.31 -9.77 -21.80
N ARG A 522 14.00 -8.48 -21.93
CA ARG A 522 14.24 -7.47 -20.90
C ARG A 522 12.98 -6.70 -20.54
N TYR A 523 12.70 -6.65 -19.25
CA TYR A 523 11.75 -5.73 -18.62
C TYR A 523 12.51 -4.72 -17.76
N VAL A 524 12.75 -3.52 -18.29
CA VAL A 524 13.49 -2.46 -17.60
C VAL A 524 14.90 -2.94 -17.17
N ASP A 525 15.10 -3.29 -15.90
CA ASP A 525 16.33 -3.77 -15.26
C ASP A 525 16.42 -5.31 -15.17
N ASP A 526 15.28 -6.01 -15.18
CA ASP A 526 15.20 -7.47 -15.13
C ASP A 526 15.35 -8.06 -16.55
N ILE A 527 16.29 -9.00 -16.73
CA ILE A 527 16.53 -9.71 -18.00
C ILE A 527 16.39 -11.21 -17.79
N PHE A 528 15.72 -11.87 -18.73
CA PHE A 528 15.61 -13.32 -18.84
C PHE A 528 16.42 -13.79 -20.05
N CYS A 529 17.25 -14.82 -19.85
CA CYS A 529 18.07 -15.39 -20.91
C CYS A 529 17.97 -16.91 -20.94
N VAL A 530 18.10 -17.47 -22.15
CA VAL A 530 18.29 -18.91 -22.36
C VAL A 530 19.53 -19.12 -23.20
N PHE A 531 20.44 -19.96 -22.71
CA PHE A 531 21.71 -20.28 -23.34
C PHE A 531 21.76 -21.75 -23.78
N THR A 532 22.49 -22.03 -24.86
CA THR A 532 22.78 -23.40 -25.34
C THR A 532 24.27 -23.76 -25.18
N ILE A 533 24.92 -23.15 -24.18
CA ILE A 533 26.35 -23.27 -23.89
C ILE A 533 26.55 -23.71 -22.45
N SER A 534 27.74 -24.20 -22.10
CA SER A 534 28.04 -24.65 -20.73
C SER A 534 28.02 -23.51 -19.71
N LYS A 535 27.84 -23.85 -18.43
CA LYS A 535 27.76 -22.87 -17.32
C LYS A 535 29.03 -22.00 -17.25
N GLU A 536 30.20 -22.58 -17.50
CA GLU A 536 31.50 -21.89 -17.48
C GLU A 536 31.52 -20.76 -18.51
N LYS A 537 31.03 -21.03 -19.73
CA LYS A 537 30.95 -20.02 -20.80
C LYS A 537 29.92 -18.94 -20.49
N ILE A 538 28.86 -19.24 -19.75
CA ILE A 538 27.90 -18.24 -19.25
C ILE A 538 28.58 -17.30 -18.25
N PHE A 539 29.41 -17.83 -17.34
CA PHE A 539 30.20 -16.99 -16.42
C PHE A 539 31.23 -16.12 -17.15
N GLU A 540 31.88 -16.64 -18.20
CA GLU A 540 32.75 -15.82 -19.05
C GLU A 540 31.98 -14.71 -19.76
N PHE A 541 30.80 -15.02 -20.31
CA PHE A 541 29.91 -14.04 -20.92
C PHE A 541 29.53 -12.97 -19.90
N HIS A 542 29.09 -13.37 -18.70
CA HIS A 542 28.75 -12.47 -17.60
C HIS A 542 29.90 -11.53 -17.21
N THR A 543 31.12 -12.07 -17.13
CA THR A 543 32.33 -11.28 -16.86
C THR A 543 32.60 -10.27 -17.97
N ARG A 544 32.33 -10.63 -19.23
CA ARG A 544 32.52 -9.73 -20.39
C ARG A 544 31.45 -8.65 -20.47
N ILE A 545 30.17 -8.95 -20.21
CA ILE A 545 29.11 -7.94 -20.26
C ILE A 545 29.27 -6.87 -19.17
N ASN A 546 29.82 -7.24 -18.02
CA ASN A 546 30.16 -6.29 -16.95
C ASN A 546 31.32 -5.34 -17.32
N LYS A 547 32.02 -5.57 -18.43
CA LYS A 547 33.01 -4.64 -19.00
C LYS A 547 32.44 -3.74 -20.08
N TRP A 548 31.15 -3.88 -20.44
CA TRP A 548 30.55 -3.08 -21.52
C TRP A 548 30.48 -1.59 -21.20
N HIS A 549 30.32 -1.23 -19.92
CA HIS A 549 30.27 0.16 -19.50
C HIS A 549 30.63 0.29 -18.02
N LYS A 550 31.45 1.29 -17.66
CA LYS A 550 31.93 1.52 -16.27
C LYS A 550 30.83 1.72 -15.22
N ASN A 551 29.68 2.23 -15.62
CA ASN A 551 28.54 2.47 -14.73
C ASN A 551 27.52 1.32 -14.74
N LEU A 552 27.75 0.24 -15.48
CA LEU A 552 26.78 -0.83 -15.63
C LEU A 552 27.30 -2.14 -15.04
N HIS A 553 26.54 -2.71 -14.11
CA HIS A 553 26.86 -3.99 -13.49
C HIS A 553 25.59 -4.86 -13.51
N PHE A 554 25.74 -6.08 -14.01
CA PHE A 554 24.74 -7.13 -14.06
C PHE A 554 25.05 -8.16 -12.97
N THR A 555 24.03 -8.56 -12.23
CA THR A 555 24.06 -9.78 -11.43
C THR A 555 23.66 -10.97 -12.29
N LEU A 556 24.09 -12.18 -11.91
CA LEU A 556 23.72 -13.42 -12.60
C LEU A 556 23.08 -14.38 -11.61
N LYS A 557 21.90 -14.91 -11.96
CA LYS A 557 21.25 -16.01 -11.29
C LYS A 557 20.98 -17.11 -12.29
N LEU A 558 21.58 -18.27 -12.07
CA LEU A 558 21.26 -19.47 -12.83
C LEU A 558 19.97 -20.09 -12.30
N GLU A 559 19.30 -20.88 -13.13
CA GLU A 559 18.19 -21.72 -12.71
C GLU A 559 18.55 -22.68 -11.57
N SER A 560 17.55 -23.04 -10.77
CA SER A 560 17.61 -24.10 -9.76
C SER A 560 16.51 -25.09 -10.07
N ASP A 561 16.83 -26.39 -10.08
CA ASP A 561 15.85 -27.45 -10.33
C ASP A 561 15.06 -27.23 -11.64
N ASN A 562 15.78 -26.88 -12.71
CA ASN A 562 15.24 -26.53 -14.03
C ASN A 562 14.18 -25.41 -13.99
N SER A 563 14.21 -24.58 -12.96
CA SER A 563 13.24 -23.53 -12.73
C SER A 563 13.91 -22.19 -12.42
N ILE A 564 13.33 -21.12 -12.93
CA ILE A 564 13.77 -19.77 -12.63
C ILE A 564 12.61 -18.79 -12.54
N ALA A 565 12.69 -17.91 -11.54
CA ALA A 565 11.71 -16.85 -11.37
C ALA A 565 12.10 -15.64 -12.23
N PHE A 566 11.14 -15.13 -13.00
CA PHE A 566 11.27 -13.89 -13.75
C PHE A 566 9.98 -13.07 -13.64
N LEU A 567 10.09 -11.80 -13.26
CA LEU A 567 8.96 -10.95 -12.88
C LEU A 567 8.08 -11.61 -11.78
N ASP A 568 6.88 -12.01 -12.14
CA ASP A 568 5.91 -12.71 -11.31
C ASP A 568 5.54 -14.10 -11.87
N VAL A 569 6.42 -14.66 -12.70
CA VAL A 569 6.29 -15.95 -13.36
C VAL A 569 7.43 -16.86 -12.89
N LEU A 570 7.10 -18.10 -12.52
CA LEU A 570 8.08 -19.16 -12.35
C LEU A 570 8.08 -19.96 -13.65
N VAL A 571 9.20 -19.94 -14.36
CA VAL A 571 9.41 -20.71 -15.59
C VAL A 571 10.07 -22.01 -15.19
N THR A 572 9.50 -23.14 -15.58
CA THR A 572 10.03 -24.48 -15.34
C THR A 572 10.20 -25.19 -16.68
N GLN A 573 11.40 -25.68 -16.94
CA GLN A 573 11.65 -26.49 -18.12
C GLN A 573 11.21 -27.93 -17.86
N GLU A 574 10.26 -28.39 -18.67
CA GLU A 574 9.78 -29.77 -18.69
C GLU A 574 9.93 -30.32 -20.10
N GLN A 575 10.89 -31.22 -20.30
CA GLN A 575 11.23 -31.77 -21.63
C GLN A 575 11.48 -30.64 -22.64
N ASP A 576 10.77 -30.65 -23.76
CA ASP A 576 10.91 -29.71 -24.88
C ASP A 576 10.10 -28.41 -24.70
N LYS A 577 9.49 -28.18 -23.54
CA LYS A 577 8.61 -27.03 -23.29
C LYS A 577 8.97 -26.26 -22.02
N LEU A 578 8.69 -24.97 -22.05
CA LEU A 578 8.77 -24.08 -20.90
C LEU A 578 7.37 -23.88 -20.31
N ASN A 579 7.13 -24.50 -19.16
CA ASN A 579 5.90 -24.32 -18.39
C ASN A 579 6.00 -23.09 -17.49
N THR A 580 4.87 -22.44 -17.26
CA THR A 580 4.81 -21.22 -16.45
C THR A 580 3.80 -21.38 -15.31
N SER A 581 4.15 -20.87 -14.14
CA SER A 581 3.28 -20.78 -12.95
C SER A 581 3.48 -19.43 -12.25
N LEU A 582 2.67 -19.12 -11.23
CA LEU A 582 2.77 -17.85 -10.51
C LEU A 582 3.95 -17.86 -9.53
N TYR A 583 4.85 -16.89 -9.66
CA TYR A 583 5.90 -16.68 -8.68
C TYR A 583 5.50 -15.64 -7.64
N ARG A 584 5.63 -15.99 -6.36
CA ARG A 584 5.48 -15.08 -5.22
C ARG A 584 6.84 -14.91 -4.56
N LYS A 585 7.35 -13.68 -4.54
CA LYS A 585 8.61 -13.36 -3.84
C LYS A 585 8.47 -13.72 -2.34
N PRO A 586 9.56 -14.04 -1.63
CA PRO A 586 9.53 -14.30 -0.19
C PRO A 586 8.94 -13.14 0.64
N THR A 587 8.98 -11.92 0.11
CA THR A 587 8.36 -10.72 0.70
C THR A 587 6.85 -10.61 0.46
N HIS A 588 6.23 -11.56 -0.23
CA HIS A 588 4.80 -11.52 -0.47
C HIS A 588 4.04 -11.78 0.84
N THR A 589 3.33 -10.75 1.30
CA THR A 589 2.63 -10.76 2.59
C THR A 589 1.28 -11.46 2.53
N GLY A 590 0.73 -11.67 1.34
CA GLY A 590 -0.65 -12.13 1.15
C GLY A 590 -1.71 -11.09 1.51
N LEU A 591 -1.32 -9.87 1.88
CA LEU A 591 -2.25 -8.78 2.14
C LEU A 591 -2.73 -8.16 0.84
N TYR A 592 -4.04 -8.19 0.68
CA TYR A 592 -4.77 -7.43 -0.32
C TYR A 592 -5.69 -6.43 0.37
N MET A 593 -6.50 -5.73 -0.41
CA MET A 593 -7.54 -4.86 0.13
C MET A 593 -8.49 -5.65 1.01
N LEU A 594 -8.49 -5.36 2.31
CA LEU A 594 -9.36 -6.06 3.25
C LEU A 594 -10.84 -5.84 2.96
N TRP A 595 -11.65 -6.85 3.27
CA TRP A 595 -13.09 -6.79 3.02
C TRP A 595 -13.81 -5.72 3.87
N ASP A 596 -13.28 -5.38 5.04
CA ASP A 596 -13.80 -4.37 5.95
C ASP A 596 -13.27 -2.94 5.69
N SER A 597 -12.43 -2.75 4.67
CA SER A 597 -12.06 -1.41 4.15
C SER A 597 -13.30 -0.66 3.64
N THR A 598 -13.36 0.68 3.74
CA THR A 598 -14.51 1.45 3.21
C THR A 598 -14.53 1.56 1.69
N GLN A 599 -13.53 1.00 1.01
CA GLN A 599 -13.40 1.09 -0.44
C GLN A 599 -14.61 0.47 -1.17
N ASN A 600 -14.98 1.07 -2.31
CA ASN A 600 -16.12 0.64 -3.10
C ASN A 600 -16.01 -0.86 -3.46
N ARG A 601 -17.12 -1.60 -3.27
CA ARG A 601 -17.23 -3.03 -3.56
C ARG A 601 -16.77 -3.40 -4.97
N ARG A 602 -16.92 -2.51 -5.96
CA ARG A 602 -16.42 -2.74 -7.33
C ARG A 602 -14.92 -3.00 -7.37
N TYR A 603 -14.11 -2.27 -6.59
CA TYR A 603 -12.66 -2.51 -6.52
C TYR A 603 -12.34 -3.83 -5.84
N LYS A 604 -13.04 -4.18 -4.75
CA LYS A 604 -12.85 -5.45 -4.04
C LYS A 604 -13.21 -6.67 -4.91
N LEU A 605 -14.29 -6.59 -5.69
CA LEU A 605 -14.66 -7.63 -6.65
C LEU A 605 -13.73 -7.64 -7.88
N GLY A 606 -13.33 -6.44 -8.34
CA GLY A 606 -12.36 -6.27 -9.42
C GLY A 606 -11.00 -6.89 -9.08
N LEU A 607 -10.57 -6.83 -7.81
CA LEU A 607 -9.38 -7.52 -7.32
C LEU A 607 -9.49 -9.04 -7.54
N ILE A 608 -10.58 -9.67 -7.09
CA ILE A 608 -10.79 -11.12 -7.27
C ILE A 608 -10.70 -11.47 -8.75
N LYS A 609 -11.45 -10.74 -9.60
CA LYS A 609 -11.45 -10.94 -11.05
C LYS A 609 -10.04 -10.80 -11.64
N THR A 610 -9.28 -9.80 -11.21
CA THR A 610 -7.91 -9.56 -11.69
C THR A 610 -6.96 -10.69 -11.30
N LEU A 611 -7.03 -11.17 -10.06
CA LEU A 611 -6.20 -12.28 -9.58
C LEU A 611 -6.55 -13.59 -10.29
N VAL A 612 -7.83 -13.86 -10.52
CA VAL A 612 -8.27 -15.04 -11.28
C VAL A 612 -7.80 -14.96 -12.75
N ILE A 613 -7.99 -13.83 -13.43
CA ILE A 613 -7.50 -13.63 -14.81
C ILE A 613 -5.98 -13.81 -14.86
N ARG A 614 -5.26 -13.30 -13.86
CA ARG A 614 -3.81 -13.45 -13.76
C ARG A 614 -3.38 -14.92 -13.67
N ILE A 615 -4.06 -15.74 -12.85
CA ILE A 615 -3.83 -17.20 -12.78
C ILE A 615 -4.00 -17.83 -14.16
N TYR A 616 -5.13 -17.58 -14.84
CA TYR A 616 -5.41 -18.20 -16.14
C TYR A 616 -4.47 -17.74 -17.26
N ARG A 617 -3.99 -16.51 -17.23
CA ARG A 617 -3.09 -15.99 -18.27
C ARG A 617 -1.65 -16.46 -18.07
N ILE A 618 -1.21 -16.63 -16.83
CA ILE A 618 0.17 -17.02 -16.51
C ILE A 618 0.35 -18.54 -16.47
N CYS A 619 -0.55 -19.29 -15.84
CA CYS A 619 -0.34 -20.72 -15.65
C CYS A 619 -0.49 -21.53 -16.95
N SER A 620 0.39 -22.52 -17.17
CA SER A 620 0.36 -23.36 -18.38
C SER A 620 -0.59 -24.56 -18.29
N SER A 621 -0.74 -25.19 -17.11
CA SER A 621 -1.54 -26.42 -16.95
C SER A 621 -2.80 -26.22 -16.09
N LYS A 622 -3.80 -27.10 -16.27
CA LYS A 622 -5.07 -27.03 -15.52
C LYS A 622 -4.88 -27.39 -14.05
N GLU A 623 -3.92 -28.26 -13.77
CA GLU A 623 -3.55 -28.72 -12.43
C GLU A 623 -2.97 -27.56 -11.63
N ILE A 624 -2.00 -26.83 -12.20
CA ILE A 624 -1.41 -25.63 -11.59
C ILE A 624 -2.48 -24.56 -11.38
N VAL A 625 -3.36 -24.33 -12.35
CA VAL A 625 -4.48 -23.39 -12.20
C VAL A 625 -5.37 -23.76 -11.00
N THR A 626 -5.67 -25.05 -10.83
CA THR A 626 -6.53 -25.52 -9.73
C THR A 626 -5.88 -25.31 -8.38
N GLN A 627 -4.58 -25.63 -8.26
CA GLN A 627 -3.79 -25.39 -7.04
C GLN A 627 -3.72 -23.90 -6.70
N GLU A 628 -3.47 -23.05 -7.70
CA GLU A 628 -3.38 -21.60 -7.54
C GLU A 628 -4.74 -20.96 -7.17
N LEU A 629 -5.84 -21.47 -7.72
CA LEU A 629 -7.18 -21.04 -7.32
C LEU A 629 -7.49 -21.44 -5.87
N HIS A 630 -7.06 -22.62 -5.42
CA HIS A 630 -7.21 -23.03 -4.03
C HIS A 630 -6.43 -22.09 -3.10
N LEU A 631 -5.16 -21.81 -3.42
CA LEU A 631 -4.33 -20.87 -2.65
C LEU A 631 -4.93 -19.46 -2.62
N LEU A 632 -5.48 -18.99 -3.74
CA LEU A 632 -6.18 -17.70 -3.82
C LEU A 632 -7.41 -17.66 -2.91
N ARG A 633 -8.20 -18.75 -2.85
CA ARG A 633 -9.36 -18.84 -1.94
C ARG A 633 -8.94 -18.71 -0.48
N THR A 634 -7.89 -19.42 -0.06
CA THR A 634 -7.35 -19.33 1.29
C THR A 634 -6.85 -17.90 1.57
N THR A 635 -6.12 -17.30 0.63
CA THR A 635 -5.58 -15.95 0.78
C THR A 635 -6.69 -14.91 0.90
N LEU A 636 -7.73 -14.96 0.06
CA LEU A 636 -8.87 -14.03 0.15
C LEU A 636 -9.65 -14.22 1.46
N THR A 637 -9.80 -15.46 1.93
CA THR A 637 -10.41 -15.75 3.24
C THR A 637 -9.61 -15.12 4.38
N ASN A 638 -8.27 -15.22 4.34
CA ASN A 638 -7.38 -14.56 5.31
C ASN A 638 -7.46 -13.02 5.27
N ASN A 639 -7.93 -12.42 4.15
CA ASN A 639 -8.19 -10.99 4.01
C ASN A 639 -9.65 -10.60 4.37
N GLY A 640 -10.41 -11.51 4.96
CA GLY A 640 -11.79 -11.30 5.42
C GLY A 640 -12.85 -11.40 4.33
N TYR A 641 -12.53 -11.88 3.11
CA TYR A 641 -13.55 -12.06 2.08
C TYR A 641 -14.50 -13.21 2.42
N LEU A 642 -15.79 -12.99 2.18
CA LEU A 642 -16.84 -13.95 2.51
C LEU A 642 -16.81 -15.13 1.50
N PRO A 643 -16.93 -16.40 1.94
CA PRO A 643 -16.80 -17.59 1.08
C PRO A 643 -17.75 -17.59 -0.14
N HIS A 644 -18.98 -17.13 0.05
CA HIS A 644 -19.97 -17.05 -1.04
C HIS A 644 -19.64 -15.99 -2.09
N ILE A 645 -18.86 -14.96 -1.74
CA ILE A 645 -18.37 -13.96 -2.69
C ILE A 645 -17.20 -14.51 -3.48
N ILE A 646 -16.30 -15.26 -2.82
CA ILE A 646 -15.15 -15.89 -3.48
C ILE A 646 -15.59 -16.95 -4.49
N LYS A 647 -16.67 -17.69 -4.21
CA LYS A 647 -17.20 -18.74 -5.09
C LYS A 647 -17.90 -18.20 -6.34
N ARG A 648 -18.49 -17.01 -6.27
CA ARG A 648 -19.23 -16.37 -7.36
C ARG A 648 -18.28 -15.71 -8.34
#